data_AF-A0A667ZT36-F1
#
_entry.id   AF-A0A667ZT36-F1
#
_cell.length_a   1.000
_cell.length_b   1.000
_cell.length_c   1.000
_cell.angle_alpha   90.00
_cell.angle_beta   90.00
_cell.angle_gamma   90.00
#
_symmetry.space_group_name_H-M   'P 1'
#
loop_
_entity.id
_entity.type
_entity.pdbx_description
1 polymer ?
#
loop_
_entity_poly.entity_id
_entity_poly.type
_entity_poly.pdbx_seq_one_letter_code
_entity_poly.pdbx_strand_id
1 'polypeptide(L)'
;MDTKAVFAALYSVCEENAAFFSGGAKGAQGDTARRLVDSMTLIQEHARSLEPVITGFAAIYHHFDFDPHIPANGYRSLVKVVRCCLLHIIHKGRYIAANRRSIFFRAAHNAGEMEAYCSALCQLRALLYLAQRLLHDNSHGNLFFQEESGLSQSFIREYSSMHKGCFYGRCLGFQFTPAIRPCLQTIAIGLVAFGDNYRRHQSGIGVAASSFFTSGKYAIDPELRGAEFERITQNLDVHFWKTFWNITETEVLSSLASMTSTTVKVNRALSVPPMPFDLPVVANPKTTVTIAPPSAHIGIAPIQMRLISHELREGQDSEALLSLSRSEGGAISLSLGLKTKRSPSSPCLVVHFHGGGFVAQTSKSHEPYLKSWSQELGVPILSVDYSLAPEAPFPRALEECFYAYCWALRNHHLLGWTGEKVCLVGDSAGGNLCVTTSMRAAAHGVRMPDGIVAAYPATLLTAYASPSRLLTLMDPLLPLSVLSRCLSAYAGTEPQTEKQVEKVSTLSMVRRDTALLLRDFRQGASNWIHSLLDPNRASATTNTDAEVPAAPTDGVRKSISEASISSPHSDPPVPPQPSDFSTRRVSLKSQTCQDLLAHNSPSTRSAPLLTECTPEDVSFFLSKEQDDSISSALSSVAIPPPAGREGSELEHPREYPLGFEPLRSEQLAEMRLQSSPVVRDPYCSPLLAPDSMLKGLPPVHIVACALDPMLDDSVMFAKRLRNVDQPVTLCVVDDLPHGFLSLSHESVVSLPRRTRLRSHANTASWNGPIGVLLSLLGKPVLSSSLLMRERSELLE
;
A
#
# COMPACT_ATOMS: atom_id res chain seq x y z
N MET A 1 -9.87 24.90 -11.66
CA MET A 1 -8.99 26.00 -11.20
C MET A 1 -8.01 26.28 -12.33
N ASP A 2 -7.81 27.54 -12.68
CA ASP A 2 -6.94 27.92 -13.81
C ASP A 2 -5.46 27.68 -13.49
N THR A 3 -4.72 27.11 -14.44
CA THR A 3 -3.27 26.90 -14.36
C THR A 3 -2.53 28.25 -14.31
N LYS A 4 -2.91 29.22 -15.17
CA LYS A 4 -2.18 30.50 -15.29
C LYS A 4 -2.28 31.33 -14.01
N ALA A 5 -3.46 31.38 -13.39
CA ALA A 5 -3.67 32.01 -12.09
C ALA A 5 -2.80 31.41 -10.96
N VAL A 6 -2.49 30.11 -11.00
CA VAL A 6 -1.59 29.48 -10.02
C VAL A 6 -0.15 29.91 -10.26
N PHE A 7 0.34 29.88 -11.51
CA PHE A 7 1.71 30.32 -11.83
C PHE A 7 1.92 31.83 -11.59
N ALA A 8 0.99 32.69 -12.00
CA ALA A 8 1.04 34.12 -11.71
C ALA A 8 1.09 34.42 -10.20
N ALA A 9 0.31 33.68 -9.38
CA ALA A 9 0.35 33.79 -7.93
C ALA A 9 1.66 33.27 -7.31
N LEU A 10 2.32 32.29 -7.94
CA LEU A 10 3.63 31.79 -7.54
C LEU A 10 4.74 32.82 -7.82
N TYR A 11 4.85 33.30 -9.07
CA TYR A 11 5.90 34.25 -9.46
C TYR A 11 5.87 35.50 -8.59
N SER A 12 4.69 36.10 -8.43
CA SER A 12 4.46 37.29 -7.57
C SER A 12 4.92 37.05 -6.12
N VAL A 13 4.58 35.91 -5.52
CA VAL A 13 4.93 35.59 -4.13
C VAL A 13 6.42 35.28 -3.96
N CYS A 14 7.07 34.71 -4.99
CA CYS A 14 8.51 34.50 -5.00
C CYS A 14 9.29 35.82 -5.16
N GLU A 15 8.90 36.67 -6.12
CA GLU A 15 9.48 38.01 -6.34
C GLU A 15 9.36 38.90 -5.11
N GLU A 16 8.16 39.01 -4.52
CA GLU A 16 7.90 39.89 -3.38
C GLU A 16 8.74 39.50 -2.14
N ASN A 17 9.05 38.20 -1.98
CA ASN A 17 9.90 37.73 -0.90
C ASN A 17 11.39 37.83 -1.23
N ALA A 18 11.81 37.45 -2.44
CA ALA A 18 13.20 37.58 -2.88
C ALA A 18 13.68 39.04 -2.81
N ALA A 19 12.87 39.99 -3.30
CA ALA A 19 13.19 41.41 -3.25
C ALA A 19 13.34 41.95 -1.81
N PHE A 20 12.54 41.45 -0.87
CA PHE A 20 12.65 41.83 0.55
C PHE A 20 13.91 41.27 1.20
N PHE A 21 14.21 39.97 1.02
CA PHE A 21 15.34 39.33 1.69
C PHE A 21 16.70 39.69 1.07
N SER A 22 16.74 40.07 -0.20
CA SER A 22 17.91 40.71 -0.82
C SER A 22 18.26 42.08 -0.22
N GLY A 23 17.32 42.73 0.50
CA GLY A 23 17.50 44.06 1.09
C GLY A 23 18.50 44.14 2.26
N GLY A 24 18.86 43.01 2.86
CA GLY A 24 20.09 42.87 3.63
C GLY A 24 19.97 42.55 5.13
N ALA A 25 20.85 41.66 5.57
CA ALA A 25 21.36 41.51 6.94
C ALA A 25 22.79 40.95 6.86
N LYS A 26 23.62 41.16 7.89
CA LYS A 26 24.96 40.55 8.00
C LYS A 26 25.00 39.55 9.16
N GLY A 27 25.76 38.46 9.03
CA GLY A 27 25.74 37.32 9.95
C GLY A 27 24.56 36.37 9.68
N ALA A 28 24.22 35.51 10.65
CA ALA A 28 23.29 34.38 10.49
C ALA A 28 21.87 34.74 9.98
N GLN A 29 21.41 35.97 10.20
CA GLN A 29 20.15 36.47 9.60
C GLN A 29 20.31 36.67 8.08
N GLY A 30 21.47 37.12 7.62
CA GLY A 30 21.84 37.24 6.22
C GLY A 30 21.97 35.88 5.52
N ASP A 31 22.56 34.89 6.18
CA ASP A 31 22.63 33.51 5.64
C ASP A 31 21.23 32.91 5.46
N THR A 32 20.34 33.16 6.41
CA THR A 32 18.93 32.72 6.34
C THR A 32 18.15 33.47 5.27
N ALA A 33 18.37 34.79 5.14
CA ALA A 33 17.76 35.60 4.09
C ALA A 33 18.22 35.17 2.69
N ARG A 34 19.52 34.89 2.52
CA ARG A 34 20.10 34.34 1.29
C ARG A 34 19.46 33.01 0.91
N ARG A 35 19.38 32.05 1.85
CA ARG A 35 18.72 30.75 1.62
C ARG A 35 17.27 30.90 1.11
N LEU A 36 16.53 31.89 1.63
CA LEU A 36 15.19 32.22 1.14
C LEU A 36 15.21 32.82 -0.28
N VAL A 37 16.14 33.73 -0.61
CA VAL A 37 16.30 34.28 -1.96
C VAL A 37 16.67 33.18 -2.97
N ASP A 38 17.68 32.37 -2.64
CA ASP A 38 18.18 31.27 -3.48
C ASP A 38 17.04 30.25 -3.75
N SER A 39 16.29 29.87 -2.71
CA SER A 39 15.13 28.97 -2.83
C SER A 39 13.99 29.55 -3.67
N MET A 40 13.61 30.82 -3.45
CA MET A 40 12.55 31.47 -4.23
C MET A 40 12.93 31.59 -5.71
N THR A 41 14.21 31.88 -6.00
CA THR A 41 14.74 32.00 -7.36
C THR A 41 14.70 30.66 -8.10
N LEU A 42 15.15 29.58 -7.45
CA LEU A 42 15.15 28.23 -8.01
C LEU A 42 13.71 27.71 -8.21
N ILE A 43 12.79 28.00 -7.29
CA ILE A 43 11.35 27.71 -7.47
C ILE A 43 10.79 28.39 -8.73
N GLN A 44 11.16 29.65 -9.01
CA GLN A 44 10.73 30.31 -10.24
C GLN A 44 11.30 29.66 -11.51
N GLU A 45 12.53 29.13 -11.47
CA GLU A 45 13.13 28.43 -12.62
C GLU A 45 12.44 27.09 -12.91
N HIS A 46 12.20 26.28 -11.87
CA HIS A 46 11.38 25.07 -11.99
C HIS A 46 9.98 25.42 -12.51
N ALA A 47 9.36 26.50 -12.02
CA ALA A 47 8.03 26.93 -12.41
C ALA A 47 7.94 27.35 -13.90
N ARG A 48 8.86 28.18 -14.40
CA ARG A 48 8.94 28.57 -15.82
C ARG A 48 9.05 27.35 -16.75
N SER A 49 9.71 26.29 -16.28
CA SER A 49 9.87 25.03 -17.00
C SER A 49 8.63 24.13 -16.92
N LEU A 50 7.89 24.20 -15.81
CA LEU A 50 6.69 23.39 -15.53
C LEU A 50 5.41 23.96 -16.14
N GLU A 51 5.28 25.28 -16.25
CA GLU A 51 4.09 25.95 -16.77
C GLU A 51 3.64 25.47 -18.17
N PRO A 52 4.51 25.38 -19.20
CA PRO A 52 4.12 24.83 -20.49
C PRO A 52 3.78 23.33 -20.41
N VAL A 53 4.53 22.54 -19.63
CA VAL A 53 4.34 21.08 -19.49
C VAL A 53 3.00 20.76 -18.84
N ILE A 54 2.66 21.43 -17.73
CA ILE A 54 1.37 21.28 -17.05
C ILE A 54 0.21 21.78 -17.93
N THR A 55 0.42 22.84 -18.71
CA THR A 55 -0.58 23.35 -19.65
C THR A 55 -0.84 22.34 -20.78
N GLY A 56 0.23 21.72 -21.31
CA GLY A 56 0.15 20.64 -22.30
C GLY A 56 -0.63 19.44 -21.75
N PHE A 57 -0.19 18.84 -20.63
CA PHE A 57 -0.92 17.72 -20.02
C PHE A 57 -2.38 18.06 -19.68
N ALA A 58 -2.67 19.29 -19.23
CA ALA A 58 -4.03 19.72 -18.94
C ALA A 58 -4.94 19.81 -20.18
N ALA A 59 -4.38 19.93 -21.39
CA ALA A 59 -5.13 19.84 -22.64
C ALA A 59 -5.44 18.37 -23.00
N ILE A 60 -4.50 17.44 -22.81
CA ILE A 60 -4.58 16.08 -23.36
C ILE A 60 -4.95 14.95 -22.38
N TYR A 61 -4.85 15.15 -21.05
CA TYR A 61 -5.02 14.03 -20.10
C TYR A 61 -6.41 13.36 -20.14
N HIS A 62 -7.39 13.98 -20.82
CA HIS A 62 -8.77 13.52 -20.86
C HIS A 62 -8.99 12.37 -21.86
N HIS A 63 -8.11 12.25 -22.85
CA HIS A 63 -8.04 11.09 -23.76
C HIS A 63 -7.67 9.79 -23.02
N PHE A 64 -7.06 9.89 -21.84
CA PHE A 64 -6.61 8.75 -21.04
C PHE A 64 -7.57 8.36 -19.91
N ASP A 65 -8.56 9.19 -19.58
CA ASP A 65 -9.57 8.91 -18.55
C ASP A 65 -10.38 7.63 -18.85
N PHE A 66 -11.09 7.09 -17.84
CA PHE A 66 -11.97 5.93 -18.03
C PHE A 66 -13.20 6.28 -18.88
N ASP A 67 -13.80 7.45 -18.64
CA ASP A 67 -14.78 8.13 -19.50
C ASP A 67 -14.92 9.61 -19.06
N PRO A 68 -15.64 10.48 -19.80
CA PRO A 68 -15.79 11.89 -19.45
C PRO A 68 -16.51 12.18 -18.12
N HIS A 69 -17.15 11.19 -17.48
CA HIS A 69 -17.81 11.34 -16.18
C HIS A 69 -16.96 10.81 -15.01
N ILE A 70 -16.00 9.93 -15.30
CA ILE A 70 -15.06 9.32 -14.35
C ILE A 70 -13.61 9.71 -14.76
N PRO A 71 -13.20 10.97 -14.49
CA PRO A 71 -11.92 11.50 -14.95
C PRO A 71 -10.75 10.99 -14.10
N ALA A 72 -10.20 9.83 -14.46
CA ALA A 72 -9.13 9.14 -13.73
C ALA A 72 -8.05 8.57 -14.66
N ASN A 73 -6.80 9.02 -14.46
CA ASN A 73 -5.56 8.46 -15.01
C ASN A 73 -4.32 9.08 -14.32
N GLY A 74 -3.16 8.45 -14.41
CA GLY A 74 -1.94 8.91 -13.75
C GLY A 74 -1.37 10.25 -14.23
N TYR A 75 -1.56 10.66 -15.49
CA TYR A 75 -1.11 12.01 -15.93
C TYR A 75 -1.88 13.11 -15.20
N ARG A 76 -3.19 12.92 -15.06
CA ARG A 76 -4.07 13.78 -14.25
C ARG A 76 -3.64 13.79 -12.78
N SER A 77 -3.24 12.65 -12.23
CA SER A 77 -2.71 12.54 -10.86
C SER A 77 -1.40 13.29 -10.67
N LEU A 78 -0.43 13.14 -11.58
CA LEU A 78 0.84 13.88 -11.54
C LEU A 78 0.61 15.39 -11.59
N VAL A 79 -0.22 15.88 -12.53
CA VAL A 79 -0.59 17.30 -12.62
C VAL A 79 -1.29 17.78 -11.32
N LYS A 80 -2.11 16.94 -10.69
CA LYS A 80 -2.74 17.24 -9.40
C LYS A 80 -1.69 17.39 -8.28
N VAL A 81 -0.74 16.47 -8.19
CA VAL A 81 0.37 16.53 -7.22
C VAL A 81 1.20 17.79 -7.40
N VAL A 82 1.62 18.13 -8.63
CA VAL A 82 2.42 19.35 -8.85
C VAL A 82 1.64 20.61 -8.49
N ARG A 83 0.34 20.67 -8.81
CA ARG A 83 -0.55 21.75 -8.37
C ARG A 83 -0.64 21.85 -6.83
N CYS A 84 -0.73 20.72 -6.12
CA CYS A 84 -0.70 20.71 -4.64
C CYS A 84 0.63 21.25 -4.09
N CYS A 85 1.76 20.94 -4.73
CA CYS A 85 3.08 21.44 -4.35
C CYS A 85 3.16 22.97 -4.54
N LEU A 86 2.79 23.46 -5.72
CA LEU A 86 2.74 24.90 -6.02
C LEU A 86 1.79 25.67 -5.07
N LEU A 87 0.61 25.11 -4.76
CA LEU A 87 -0.32 25.74 -3.82
C LEU A 87 0.23 25.79 -2.39
N HIS A 88 0.94 24.76 -1.93
CA HIS A 88 1.66 24.77 -0.66
C HIS A 88 2.76 25.85 -0.64
N ILE A 89 3.54 25.97 -1.72
CA ILE A 89 4.58 27.02 -1.86
C ILE A 89 3.95 28.42 -1.84
N ILE A 90 2.88 28.66 -2.60
CA ILE A 90 2.15 29.95 -2.62
C ILE A 90 1.62 30.29 -1.23
N HIS A 91 1.03 29.33 -0.51
CA HIS A 91 0.54 29.52 0.84
C HIS A 91 1.69 29.87 1.81
N LYS A 92 2.80 29.14 1.73
CA LYS A 92 3.99 29.35 2.58
C LYS A 92 4.65 30.71 2.32
N GLY A 93 4.84 31.06 1.06
CA GLY A 93 5.40 32.36 0.67
C GLY A 93 4.49 33.54 1.05
N ARG A 94 3.17 33.39 1.01
CA ARG A 94 2.22 34.40 1.54
C ARG A 94 2.30 34.53 3.06
N TYR A 95 2.41 33.41 3.79
CA TYR A 95 2.67 33.44 5.23
C TYR A 95 3.98 34.18 5.54
N ILE A 96 5.05 33.92 4.79
CA ILE A 96 6.33 34.64 4.93
C ILE A 96 6.16 36.13 4.62
N ALA A 97 5.52 36.49 3.50
CA ALA A 97 5.30 37.89 3.10
C ALA A 97 4.59 38.72 4.19
N ALA A 98 3.58 38.13 4.83
CA ALA A 98 2.83 38.75 5.93
C ALA A 98 3.60 38.78 7.26
N ASN A 99 4.40 37.75 7.59
CA ASN A 99 4.99 37.58 8.92
C ASN A 99 6.47 37.97 9.04
N ARG A 100 7.20 38.16 7.93
CA ARG A 100 8.66 38.45 7.89
C ARG A 100 9.15 39.69 8.66
N ARG A 101 8.24 40.53 9.15
CA ARG A 101 8.55 41.70 10.03
C ARG A 101 8.20 41.46 11.51
N SER A 102 7.66 40.29 11.87
CA SER A 102 7.29 39.94 13.24
C SER A 102 8.49 39.47 14.05
N ILE A 103 8.58 39.87 15.32
CA ILE A 103 9.59 39.39 16.27
C ILE A 103 9.53 37.87 16.52
N PHE A 104 8.39 37.24 16.23
CA PHE A 104 8.19 35.79 16.34
C PHE A 104 8.46 35.03 15.03
N PHE A 105 8.93 35.71 13.97
CA PHE A 105 9.19 35.09 12.68
C PHE A 105 10.40 34.14 12.72
N ARG A 106 10.12 32.84 12.73
CA ARG A 106 11.13 31.76 12.72
C ARG A 106 11.78 31.63 11.34
N ALA A 107 12.64 32.57 10.96
CA ALA A 107 13.21 32.67 9.61
C ALA A 107 13.82 31.35 9.10
N ALA A 108 14.67 30.69 9.91
CA ALA A 108 15.34 29.45 9.52
C ALA A 108 14.37 28.26 9.32
N HIS A 109 13.26 28.21 10.06
CA HIS A 109 12.22 27.19 9.88
C HIS A 109 11.47 27.41 8.56
N ASN A 110 11.14 28.67 8.25
CA ASN A 110 10.49 29.04 7.00
C ASN A 110 11.42 28.81 5.79
N ALA A 111 12.73 29.04 5.93
CA ALA A 111 13.72 28.68 4.92
C ALA A 111 13.72 27.17 4.64
N GLY A 112 13.84 26.33 5.69
CA GLY A 112 13.81 24.87 5.54
C GLY A 112 12.52 24.31 4.93
N GLU A 113 11.37 24.93 5.17
CA GLU A 113 10.13 24.57 4.46
C GLU A 113 10.16 24.96 2.99
N MET A 114 10.65 26.15 2.65
CA MET A 114 10.78 26.58 1.24
C MET A 114 11.78 25.70 0.47
N GLU A 115 12.89 25.33 1.09
CA GLU A 115 13.91 24.42 0.55
C GLU A 115 13.34 23.02 0.31
N ALA A 116 12.65 22.43 1.29
CA ALA A 116 12.06 21.10 1.16
C ALA A 116 11.02 21.02 0.03
N TYR A 117 10.17 22.04 -0.11
CA TYR A 117 9.22 22.12 -1.23
C TYR A 117 9.89 22.47 -2.57
N CYS A 118 11.02 23.19 -2.57
CA CYS A 118 11.83 23.38 -3.78
C CYS A 118 12.42 22.05 -4.28
N SER A 119 13.02 21.25 -3.38
CA SER A 119 13.53 19.91 -3.69
C SER A 119 12.43 18.97 -4.19
N ALA A 120 11.25 19.00 -3.56
CA ALA A 120 10.09 18.25 -4.05
C ALA A 120 9.65 18.73 -5.45
N LEU A 121 9.61 20.04 -5.71
CA LEU A 121 9.26 20.59 -7.01
C LEU A 121 10.27 20.22 -8.12
N CYS A 122 11.56 20.12 -7.78
CA CYS A 122 12.61 19.61 -8.66
C CYS A 122 12.34 18.15 -9.07
N GLN A 123 12.08 17.26 -8.12
CA GLN A 123 11.76 15.86 -8.44
C GLN A 123 10.42 15.72 -9.19
N LEU A 124 9.43 16.56 -8.91
CA LEU A 124 8.18 16.61 -9.66
C LEU A 124 8.35 17.09 -11.12
N ARG A 125 9.30 18.00 -11.39
CA ARG A 125 9.73 18.37 -12.75
C ARG A 125 10.36 17.19 -13.49
N ALA A 126 11.21 16.41 -12.82
CA ALA A 126 11.78 15.19 -13.40
C ALA A 126 10.71 14.11 -13.69
N LEU A 127 9.77 13.86 -12.76
CA LEU A 127 8.66 12.92 -13.01
C LEU A 127 7.78 13.36 -14.18
N LEU A 128 7.52 14.65 -14.36
CA LEU A 128 6.76 15.13 -15.53
C LEU A 128 7.54 14.96 -16.85
N TYR A 129 8.87 15.11 -16.88
CA TYR A 129 9.66 14.78 -18.06
C TYR A 129 9.62 13.27 -18.38
N LEU A 130 9.69 12.40 -17.38
CA LEU A 130 9.49 10.95 -17.57
C LEU A 130 8.07 10.65 -18.08
N ALA A 131 7.05 11.36 -17.60
CA ALA A 131 5.68 11.25 -18.13
C ALA A 131 5.57 11.71 -19.60
N GLN A 132 6.30 12.75 -20.03
CA GLN A 132 6.33 13.17 -21.44
C GLN A 132 7.02 12.15 -22.34
N ARG A 133 7.93 11.32 -21.80
CA ARG A 133 8.49 10.15 -22.51
C ARG A 133 7.52 8.98 -22.56
N LEU A 134 6.82 8.66 -21.47
CA LEU A 134 5.75 7.64 -21.49
C LEU A 134 4.65 7.99 -22.51
N LEU A 135 4.35 9.29 -22.66
CA LEU A 135 3.39 9.80 -23.64
C LEU A 135 3.85 9.65 -25.10
N HIS A 136 5.15 9.59 -25.36
CA HIS A 136 5.70 9.38 -26.71
C HIS A 136 5.49 7.94 -27.19
N ASP A 137 5.65 6.97 -26.28
CA ASP A 137 5.58 5.53 -26.60
C ASP A 137 4.18 4.92 -26.34
N ASN A 138 3.32 5.58 -25.57
CA ASN A 138 1.93 5.16 -25.35
C ASN A 138 1.02 5.58 -26.51
N SER A 139 0.26 4.64 -27.06
CA SER A 139 -0.82 4.91 -28.01
C SER A 139 -2.07 5.51 -27.34
N HIS A 140 -2.96 6.11 -28.15
CA HIS A 140 -4.16 6.81 -27.67
C HIS A 140 -5.00 5.96 -26.70
N GLY A 141 -5.35 6.54 -25.55
CA GLY A 141 -6.18 5.92 -24.51
C GLY A 141 -5.48 4.85 -23.65
N ASN A 142 -4.31 4.36 -24.06
CA ASN A 142 -3.51 3.37 -23.33
C ASN A 142 -2.57 4.04 -22.32
N LEU A 143 -2.44 3.44 -21.13
CA LEU A 143 -1.56 3.93 -20.04
C LEU A 143 -0.26 3.13 -19.89
N PHE A 144 -0.13 2.04 -20.64
CA PHE A 144 1.07 1.21 -20.80
C PHE A 144 1.39 1.08 -22.30
N PHE A 145 2.66 0.81 -22.62
CA PHE A 145 3.23 0.76 -23.97
C PHE A 145 3.29 -0.67 -24.54
N GLN A 146 3.37 -0.81 -25.87
CA GLN A 146 3.25 -2.12 -26.56
C GLN A 146 4.53 -2.97 -26.60
N GLU A 147 5.70 -2.36 -26.71
CA GLU A 147 6.98 -3.06 -26.91
C GLU A 147 8.04 -2.58 -25.92
N GLU A 148 9.06 -3.40 -25.63
CA GLU A 148 10.11 -3.05 -24.68
C GLU A 148 11.13 -2.05 -25.28
N SER A 149 10.70 -0.79 -25.46
CA SER A 149 11.52 0.36 -25.92
C SER A 149 12.63 0.80 -24.95
N GLY A 150 13.05 -0.09 -24.05
CA GLY A 150 13.95 0.20 -22.93
C GLY A 150 13.34 1.06 -21.82
N LEU A 151 12.16 1.69 -22.03
CA LEU A 151 11.58 2.67 -21.10
C LEU A 151 11.42 2.16 -19.67
N SER A 152 11.03 0.91 -19.44
CA SER A 152 10.92 0.38 -18.07
C SER A 152 12.27 0.12 -17.39
N GLN A 153 13.31 -0.25 -18.16
CA GLN A 153 14.66 -0.36 -17.62
C GLN A 153 15.22 1.03 -17.30
N SER A 154 14.96 2.01 -18.17
CA SER A 154 15.34 3.41 -17.93
C SER A 154 14.61 4.02 -16.73
N PHE A 155 13.29 3.85 -16.63
CA PHE A 155 12.50 4.27 -15.47
C PHE A 155 13.05 3.70 -14.17
N ILE A 156 13.38 2.40 -14.12
CA ILE A 156 13.97 1.78 -12.93
C ILE A 156 15.36 2.37 -12.61
N ARG A 157 16.22 2.60 -13.62
CA ARG A 157 17.54 3.25 -13.45
C ARG A 157 17.42 4.68 -12.89
N GLU A 158 16.50 5.47 -13.42
CA GLU A 158 16.23 6.82 -12.93
C GLU A 158 15.61 6.80 -11.53
N TYR A 159 14.59 5.98 -11.30
CA TYR A 159 13.98 5.80 -9.98
C TYR A 159 15.02 5.38 -8.92
N SER A 160 15.87 4.40 -9.22
CA SER A 160 16.91 3.93 -8.30
C SER A 160 17.89 5.03 -7.89
N SER A 161 18.15 6.00 -8.77
CA SER A 161 19.14 7.06 -8.57
C SER A 161 18.56 8.43 -8.16
N MET A 162 17.26 8.69 -8.34
CA MET A 162 16.60 9.90 -7.84
C MET A 162 16.55 9.93 -6.31
N HIS A 163 16.84 11.09 -5.70
CA HIS A 163 16.64 11.35 -4.28
C HIS A 163 15.14 11.35 -3.91
N LYS A 164 14.79 10.69 -2.81
CA LYS A 164 13.41 10.39 -2.39
C LYS A 164 13.05 11.06 -1.07
N GLY A 165 14.03 11.26 -0.18
CA GLY A 165 13.81 11.77 1.19
C GLY A 165 13.08 13.11 1.28
N CYS A 166 13.21 13.99 0.28
CA CYS A 166 12.45 15.24 0.18
C CYS A 166 10.92 15.06 0.26
N PHE A 167 10.37 13.90 -0.14
CA PHE A 167 8.94 13.59 0.00
C PHE A 167 8.56 13.07 1.40
N TYR A 168 9.48 12.43 2.13
CA TYR A 168 9.20 11.78 3.42
C TYR A 168 9.60 12.63 4.64
N GLY A 169 10.32 13.73 4.39
CA GLY A 169 10.60 14.78 5.37
C GLY A 169 9.43 15.75 5.57
N ARG A 170 9.65 17.06 5.38
CA ARG A 170 8.61 18.09 5.61
C ARG A 170 7.40 17.97 4.66
N CYS A 171 7.61 17.40 3.47
CA CYS A 171 6.56 17.26 2.46
C CYS A 171 5.65 16.04 2.69
N LEU A 172 5.87 15.23 3.74
CA LEU A 172 5.16 13.96 3.92
C LEU A 172 3.63 14.10 3.88
N GLY A 173 3.06 13.57 2.80
CA GLY A 173 1.63 13.58 2.52
C GLY A 173 1.03 14.92 2.10
N PHE A 174 1.84 15.86 1.58
CA PHE A 174 1.36 17.18 1.12
C PHE A 174 0.26 17.08 0.03
N GLN A 175 0.25 15.98 -0.71
CA GLN A 175 -0.70 15.68 -1.79
C GLN A 175 -2.05 15.12 -1.28
N PHE A 176 -2.08 14.55 -0.08
CA PHE A 176 -3.28 13.88 0.47
C PHE A 176 -4.12 14.79 1.37
N THR A 177 -5.35 14.35 1.67
CA THR A 177 -6.25 15.05 2.59
C THR A 177 -5.60 15.26 3.97
N PRO A 178 -5.73 16.45 4.61
CA PRO A 178 -5.12 16.72 5.92
C PRO A 178 -5.46 15.70 7.01
N ALA A 179 -6.64 15.07 6.94
CA ALA A 179 -7.12 14.11 7.93
C ALA A 179 -6.23 12.86 8.08
N ILE A 180 -5.57 12.39 7.01
CA ILE A 180 -4.73 11.19 7.06
C ILE A 180 -3.25 11.49 7.32
N ARG A 181 -2.81 12.76 7.19
CA ARG A 181 -1.38 13.14 7.33
C ARG A 181 -0.78 12.74 8.69
N PRO A 182 -1.48 12.86 9.84
CA PRO A 182 -0.96 12.36 11.12
C PRO A 182 -0.75 10.84 11.14
N CYS A 183 -1.66 10.07 10.52
CA CYS A 183 -1.54 8.61 10.42
C CYS A 183 -0.31 8.23 9.57
N LEU A 184 -0.14 8.87 8.40
CA LEU A 184 1.02 8.67 7.53
C LEU A 184 2.34 9.07 8.19
N GLN A 185 2.35 10.13 9.01
CA GLN A 185 3.50 10.53 9.82
C GLN A 185 3.84 9.47 10.88
N THR A 186 2.86 8.95 11.61
CA THR A 186 3.04 7.85 12.57
C THR A 186 3.59 6.60 11.89
N ILE A 187 3.07 6.22 10.71
CA ILE A 187 3.56 5.07 9.94
C ILE A 187 5.01 5.28 9.50
N ALA A 188 5.36 6.45 8.95
CA ALA A 188 6.72 6.74 8.53
C ALA A 188 7.72 6.77 9.70
N ILE A 189 7.34 7.35 10.85
CA ILE A 189 8.16 7.35 12.07
C ILE A 189 8.33 5.92 12.61
N GLY A 190 7.27 5.11 12.62
CA GLY A 190 7.29 3.72 13.06
C GLY A 190 8.18 2.84 12.17
N LEU A 191 8.03 2.94 10.85
CA LEU A 191 8.87 2.25 9.86
C LEU A 191 10.35 2.57 10.06
N VAL A 192 10.66 3.87 10.23
CA VAL A 192 12.02 4.37 10.37
C VAL A 192 12.65 3.92 11.70
N ALA A 193 11.93 4.02 12.81
CA ALA A 193 12.42 3.54 14.11
C ALA A 193 12.61 2.02 14.15
N PHE A 194 11.70 1.26 13.50
CA PHE A 194 11.81 -0.19 13.37
C PHE A 194 13.01 -0.61 12.50
N GLY A 195 13.25 0.06 11.37
CA GLY A 195 14.38 -0.24 10.47
C GLY A 195 15.76 0.09 11.04
N ASP A 196 15.88 1.14 11.87
CA ASP A 196 17.10 1.46 12.62
C ASP A 196 17.45 0.32 13.61
N ASN A 197 16.44 -0.24 14.28
CA ASN A 197 16.63 -1.35 15.23
C ASN A 197 16.81 -2.72 14.55
N TYR A 198 16.10 -3.01 13.45
CA TYR A 198 16.19 -4.28 12.73
C TYR A 198 17.61 -4.60 12.26
N ARG A 199 18.33 -3.61 11.70
CA ARG A 199 19.74 -3.81 11.26
C ARG A 199 20.73 -4.01 12.42
N ARG A 200 20.37 -3.67 13.66
CA ARG A 200 21.21 -3.84 14.86
C ARG A 200 21.18 -5.26 15.44
N HIS A 201 20.63 -6.23 14.70
CA HIS A 201 20.62 -7.66 15.02
C HIS A 201 19.92 -8.03 16.35
N GLN A 202 19.07 -7.17 16.89
CA GLN A 202 18.19 -7.50 18.02
C GLN A 202 16.98 -8.32 17.53
N SER A 203 17.18 -9.60 17.19
CA SER A 203 16.09 -10.46 16.72
C SER A 203 15.15 -10.87 17.87
N GLY A 204 14.16 -10.03 18.20
CA GLY A 204 13.13 -10.36 19.21
C GLY A 204 12.14 -9.23 19.54
N ILE A 205 11.16 -9.57 20.38
CA ILE A 205 10.03 -8.68 20.79
C ILE A 205 10.52 -7.34 21.39
N GLY A 206 11.73 -7.32 21.97
CA GLY A 206 12.38 -6.11 22.47
C GLY A 206 12.53 -4.99 21.44
N VAL A 207 12.60 -5.29 20.14
CA VAL A 207 12.67 -4.27 19.07
C VAL A 207 11.39 -3.45 18.97
N ALA A 208 10.21 -4.05 19.14
CA ALA A 208 8.97 -3.29 19.12
C ALA A 208 8.96 -2.26 20.26
N ALA A 209 9.32 -2.70 21.48
CA ALA A 209 9.40 -1.84 22.65
C ALA A 209 10.50 -0.75 22.53
N SER A 210 11.70 -1.09 22.05
CA SER A 210 12.80 -0.13 21.92
C SER A 210 12.58 0.89 20.79
N SER A 211 11.86 0.51 19.73
CA SER A 211 11.50 1.42 18.62
C SER A 211 10.60 2.57 19.06
N PHE A 212 9.73 2.36 20.05
CA PHE A 212 8.96 3.48 20.63
C PHE A 212 9.87 4.51 21.31
N PHE A 213 10.94 4.09 22.00
CA PHE A 213 11.91 5.01 22.61
C PHE A 213 12.83 5.69 21.60
N THR A 214 13.24 5.03 20.50
CA THR A 214 14.07 5.66 19.45
C THR A 214 13.28 6.53 18.47
N SER A 215 11.93 6.46 18.48
CA SER A 215 11.06 7.21 17.57
C SER A 215 11.20 8.75 17.65
N GLY A 216 11.49 9.29 18.84
CA GLY A 216 11.40 10.72 19.11
C GLY A 216 12.27 11.61 18.21
N LYS A 217 13.47 11.16 17.83
CA LYS A 217 14.34 11.89 16.89
C LYS A 217 13.70 12.10 15.51
N TYR A 218 12.91 11.14 15.03
CA TYR A 218 12.26 11.18 13.71
C TYR A 218 10.91 11.93 13.73
N ALA A 219 10.34 12.17 14.92
CA ALA A 219 9.25 13.11 15.12
C ALA A 219 9.75 14.57 15.15
N ILE A 220 10.90 14.81 15.80
CA ILE A 220 11.51 16.15 15.98
C ILE A 220 12.20 16.63 14.69
N ASP A 221 13.01 15.78 14.06
CA ASP A 221 13.75 16.10 12.83
C ASP A 221 13.11 15.40 11.61
N PRO A 222 12.40 16.15 10.75
CA PRO A 222 11.82 15.59 9.54
C PRO A 222 12.85 15.32 8.44
N GLU A 223 13.99 16.03 8.36
CA GLU A 223 14.96 15.75 7.29
C GLU A 223 15.70 14.45 7.58
N LEU A 224 16.07 14.24 8.85
CA LEU A 224 16.59 12.96 9.32
C LEU A 224 15.59 11.81 9.06
N ARG A 225 14.30 12.02 9.31
CA ARG A 225 13.26 11.04 8.93
C ARG A 225 13.22 10.80 7.43
N GLY A 226 13.28 11.85 6.60
CA GLY A 226 13.23 11.74 5.15
C GLY A 226 14.40 10.94 4.58
N ALA A 227 15.63 11.29 4.96
CA ALA A 227 16.84 10.58 4.56
C ALA A 227 16.86 9.13 5.05
N GLU A 228 16.46 8.89 6.31
CA GLU A 228 16.44 7.54 6.88
C GLU A 228 15.34 6.66 6.27
N PHE A 229 14.16 7.23 5.95
CA PHE A 229 13.10 6.53 5.21
C PHE A 229 13.58 6.07 3.83
N GLU A 230 14.31 6.92 3.10
CA GLU A 230 14.94 6.54 1.84
C GLU A 230 15.97 5.42 2.04
N ARG A 231 16.90 5.58 3.00
CA ARG A 231 17.95 4.60 3.34
C ARG A 231 17.40 3.21 3.70
N ILE A 232 16.22 3.18 4.34
CA ILE A 232 15.47 2.00 4.77
C ILE A 232 14.73 1.37 3.58
N THR A 233 13.89 2.13 2.88
CA THR A 233 12.97 1.60 1.85
C THR A 233 13.66 1.10 0.58
N GLN A 234 14.83 1.61 0.24
CA GLN A 234 15.62 1.07 -0.88
C GLN A 234 16.16 -0.35 -0.59
N ASN A 235 16.57 -0.61 0.67
CA ASN A 235 17.60 -1.60 0.99
C ASN A 235 17.18 -2.71 1.99
N LEU A 236 15.88 -2.93 2.22
CA LEU A 236 15.39 -3.94 3.17
C LEU A 236 14.55 -5.02 2.48
N ASP A 237 14.67 -6.24 2.98
CA ASP A 237 14.18 -7.47 2.37
C ASP A 237 12.68 -7.73 2.61
N VAL A 238 12.14 -8.79 1.97
CA VAL A 238 10.72 -9.16 2.13
C VAL A 238 10.41 -9.50 3.60
N HIS A 239 11.34 -10.12 4.34
CA HIS A 239 11.15 -10.44 5.75
C HIS A 239 10.99 -9.20 6.64
N PHE A 240 11.72 -8.11 6.36
CA PHE A 240 11.52 -6.83 7.04
C PHE A 240 10.09 -6.32 6.83
N TRP A 241 9.60 -6.27 5.58
CA TRP A 241 8.25 -5.77 5.26
C TRP A 241 7.15 -6.65 5.85
N LYS A 242 7.31 -7.97 5.76
CA LYS A 242 6.44 -8.98 6.39
C LYS A 242 6.37 -8.80 7.90
N THR A 243 7.52 -8.58 8.55
CA THR A 243 7.57 -8.32 9.99
C THR A 243 6.92 -6.97 10.33
N PHE A 244 7.22 -5.91 9.59
CA PHE A 244 6.75 -4.55 9.84
C PHE A 244 5.23 -4.43 9.72
N TRP A 245 4.63 -4.89 8.61
CA TRP A 245 3.18 -4.83 8.43
C TRP A 245 2.43 -5.68 9.47
N ASN A 246 3.01 -6.80 9.89
CA ASN A 246 2.47 -7.64 10.95
C ASN A 246 2.64 -7.04 12.38
N ILE A 247 3.37 -5.93 12.58
CA ILE A 247 3.42 -5.23 13.88
C ILE A 247 2.00 -4.81 14.30
N THR A 248 1.12 -4.48 13.35
CA THR A 248 -0.29 -4.14 13.60
C THR A 248 -1.06 -5.25 14.34
N GLU A 249 -0.63 -6.51 14.21
CA GLU A 249 -1.28 -7.67 14.82
C GLU A 249 -0.78 -7.98 16.25
N THR A 250 0.27 -7.29 16.70
CA THR A 250 0.82 -7.38 18.08
C THR A 250 -0.29 -7.17 19.10
N GLU A 251 -0.28 -7.94 20.20
CA GLU A 251 -1.34 -7.92 21.21
C GLU A 251 -1.64 -6.51 21.75
N VAL A 252 -0.62 -5.65 21.90
CA VAL A 252 -0.80 -4.26 22.37
C VAL A 252 -1.61 -3.40 21.38
N LEU A 253 -1.26 -3.43 20.10
CA LEU A 253 -1.94 -2.62 19.07
C LEU A 253 -3.30 -3.20 18.68
N SER A 254 -3.39 -4.52 18.55
CA SER A 254 -4.67 -5.19 18.28
C SER A 254 -5.65 -5.08 19.46
N SER A 255 -5.16 -5.04 20.72
CA SER A 255 -5.99 -4.69 21.88
C SER A 255 -6.56 -3.27 21.77
N LEU A 256 -5.72 -2.26 21.55
CA LEU A 256 -6.16 -0.87 21.38
C LEU A 256 -7.16 -0.71 20.22
N ALA A 257 -6.91 -1.33 19.07
CA ALA A 257 -7.85 -1.33 17.94
C ALA A 257 -9.16 -2.06 18.28
N SER A 258 -9.10 -3.17 19.05
CA SER A 258 -10.31 -3.89 19.47
C SER A 258 -11.17 -3.11 20.46
N MET A 259 -10.58 -2.21 21.26
CA MET A 259 -11.32 -1.36 22.22
C MET A 259 -12.21 -0.31 21.53
N THR A 260 -11.88 0.09 20.30
CA THR A 260 -12.65 1.05 19.49
C THR A 260 -13.43 0.41 18.34
N SER A 261 -13.23 -0.89 18.09
CA SER A 261 -13.88 -1.65 17.01
C SER A 261 -15.34 -2.02 17.35
N THR A 262 -16.20 -2.05 16.33
CA THR A 262 -17.57 -2.59 16.40
C THR A 262 -17.62 -3.96 17.09
N THR A 263 -18.59 -4.20 17.97
CA THR A 263 -18.80 -5.52 18.57
C THR A 263 -19.66 -6.43 17.67
N VAL A 264 -19.37 -7.72 17.68
CA VAL A 264 -20.03 -8.75 16.86
C VAL A 264 -20.29 -10.00 17.68
N LYS A 265 -21.42 -10.69 17.45
CA LYS A 265 -21.76 -11.93 18.18
C LYS A 265 -20.94 -13.14 17.72
N VAL A 266 -20.41 -13.11 16.50
CA VAL A 266 -19.51 -14.13 15.96
C VAL A 266 -18.24 -13.47 15.44
N ASN A 267 -17.09 -13.90 15.99
CA ASN A 267 -15.76 -13.76 15.40
C ASN A 267 -15.04 -15.07 15.72
N ARG A 268 -14.82 -15.91 14.70
CA ARG A 268 -14.26 -17.27 14.86
C ARG A 268 -13.21 -17.52 13.80
N ALA A 269 -11.96 -17.74 14.23
CA ALA A 269 -10.96 -18.37 13.38
C ALA A 269 -11.29 -19.87 13.22
N LEU A 270 -11.25 -20.35 11.99
CA LEU A 270 -11.57 -21.72 11.57
C LEU A 270 -10.35 -22.33 10.86
N SER A 271 -10.16 -23.64 11.00
CA SER A 271 -9.16 -24.44 10.31
C SER A 271 -9.86 -25.57 9.55
N VAL A 272 -10.13 -25.36 8.26
CA VAL A 272 -10.89 -26.30 7.42
C VAL A 272 -9.97 -27.43 6.94
N PRO A 273 -10.29 -28.71 7.19
CA PRO A 273 -9.52 -29.84 6.69
C PRO A 273 -9.38 -29.83 5.16
N PRO A 274 -8.20 -30.18 4.61
CA PRO A 274 -7.94 -30.16 3.18
C PRO A 274 -8.36 -31.49 2.55
N MET A 275 -9.66 -31.78 2.59
CA MET A 275 -10.28 -32.99 2.05
C MET A 275 -10.95 -32.67 0.70
N PRO A 276 -10.74 -33.46 -0.36
CA PRO A 276 -11.41 -33.22 -1.64
C PRO A 276 -12.94 -33.32 -1.48
N PHE A 277 -13.67 -32.51 -2.23
CA PHE A 277 -15.14 -32.53 -2.21
C PHE A 277 -15.76 -32.15 -3.55
N ASP A 278 -16.96 -32.66 -3.80
CA ASP A 278 -17.70 -32.39 -5.02
C ASP A 278 -18.60 -31.14 -4.92
N LEU A 279 -18.69 -30.40 -6.03
CA LEU A 279 -19.70 -29.37 -6.28
C LEU A 279 -20.47 -29.68 -7.58
N PRO A 280 -21.75 -29.29 -7.71
CA PRO A 280 -22.49 -29.42 -8.97
C PRO A 280 -21.95 -28.44 -10.02
N VAL A 281 -21.87 -28.91 -11.27
CA VAL A 281 -21.48 -28.10 -12.44
C VAL A 281 -22.68 -27.28 -12.92
N VAL A 282 -22.48 -25.98 -13.18
CA VAL A 282 -23.56 -25.05 -13.56
C VAL A 282 -24.28 -25.49 -14.84
N ALA A 283 -23.54 -25.95 -15.84
CA ALA A 283 -24.08 -26.41 -17.12
C ALA A 283 -24.96 -27.68 -17.00
N ASN A 284 -24.76 -28.50 -15.95
CA ASN A 284 -25.58 -29.68 -15.67
C ASN A 284 -25.50 -30.05 -14.18
N PRO A 285 -26.49 -29.65 -13.35
CA PRO A 285 -26.48 -29.95 -11.92
C PRO A 285 -26.50 -31.44 -11.53
N LYS A 286 -26.66 -32.36 -12.49
CA LYS A 286 -26.53 -33.83 -12.26
C LYS A 286 -25.08 -34.32 -12.36
N THR A 287 -24.17 -33.51 -12.89
CA THR A 287 -22.73 -33.79 -12.92
C THR A 287 -22.01 -32.95 -11.88
N THR A 288 -21.05 -33.56 -11.18
CA THR A 288 -20.19 -32.89 -10.21
C THR A 288 -18.77 -32.70 -10.74
N VAL A 289 -18.08 -31.71 -10.16
CA VAL A 289 -16.64 -31.51 -10.30
C VAL A 289 -16.00 -31.62 -8.91
N THR A 290 -14.96 -32.43 -8.79
CA THR A 290 -14.21 -32.61 -7.54
C THR A 290 -13.22 -31.47 -7.37
N ILE A 291 -13.38 -30.71 -6.29
CA ILE A 291 -12.46 -29.67 -5.85
C ILE A 291 -11.35 -30.35 -5.03
N ALA A 292 -10.16 -30.46 -5.62
CA ALA A 292 -8.97 -30.98 -4.96
C ALA A 292 -8.44 -29.97 -3.92
N PRO A 293 -7.81 -30.44 -2.81
CA PRO A 293 -7.18 -29.54 -1.86
C PRO A 293 -5.94 -28.84 -2.45
N PRO A 294 -5.67 -27.59 -2.05
CA PRO A 294 -4.46 -26.85 -2.41
C PRO A 294 -3.18 -27.63 -2.06
N SER A 295 -2.20 -27.56 -2.96
CA SER A 295 -0.98 -28.39 -2.86
C SER A 295 0.30 -27.69 -3.33
N ALA A 296 0.19 -26.60 -4.10
CA ALA A 296 1.36 -25.89 -4.62
C ALA A 296 2.33 -25.45 -3.50
N HIS A 297 3.63 -25.64 -3.78
CA HIS A 297 4.81 -25.26 -2.96
C HIS A 297 4.93 -25.89 -1.57
N ILE A 298 3.93 -25.74 -0.70
CA ILE A 298 3.98 -26.17 0.72
C ILE A 298 3.20 -27.47 1.01
N GLY A 299 2.67 -28.14 -0.02
CA GLY A 299 1.92 -29.39 0.12
C GLY A 299 0.51 -29.19 0.71
N ILE A 300 -0.19 -30.31 0.93
CA ILE A 300 -1.59 -30.31 1.38
C ILE A 300 -1.67 -29.88 2.85
N ALA A 301 -2.34 -28.76 3.14
CA ALA A 301 -2.44 -28.16 4.47
C ALA A 301 -3.85 -27.60 4.75
N PRO A 302 -4.34 -27.59 6.01
CA PRO A 302 -5.69 -27.09 6.34
C PRO A 302 -5.84 -25.59 6.05
N ILE A 303 -6.99 -25.21 5.48
CA ILE A 303 -7.23 -23.83 5.04
C ILE A 303 -7.73 -22.98 6.20
N GLN A 304 -7.04 -21.87 6.45
CA GLN A 304 -7.33 -20.97 7.56
C GLN A 304 -8.28 -19.85 7.10
N MET A 305 -9.24 -19.48 7.94
CA MET A 305 -10.24 -18.46 7.64
C MET A 305 -10.89 -17.91 8.92
N ARG A 306 -11.58 -16.78 8.83
CA ARG A 306 -12.26 -16.10 9.94
C ARG A 306 -13.70 -15.79 9.56
N LEU A 307 -14.66 -16.37 10.28
CA LEU A 307 -16.08 -16.03 10.19
C LEU A 307 -16.40 -14.87 11.14
N ILE A 308 -16.88 -13.77 10.57
CA ILE A 308 -17.36 -12.58 11.28
C ILE A 308 -18.86 -12.45 11.01
N SER A 309 -19.68 -12.29 12.05
CA SER A 309 -21.10 -12.00 11.91
C SER A 309 -21.59 -11.16 13.10
N HIS A 310 -22.10 -9.95 12.82
CA HIS A 310 -22.63 -9.07 13.86
C HIS A 310 -23.79 -9.73 14.64
N GLU A 311 -24.65 -10.46 13.93
CA GLU A 311 -25.66 -11.34 14.53
C GLU A 311 -25.18 -12.79 14.59
N LEU A 312 -25.59 -13.54 15.62
CA LEU A 312 -25.49 -15.00 15.64
C LEU A 312 -26.61 -15.55 14.75
N ARG A 313 -26.25 -16.12 13.61
CA ARG A 313 -27.19 -16.76 12.68
C ARG A 313 -27.27 -18.27 12.92
N GLU A 314 -28.30 -18.89 12.37
CA GLU A 314 -28.45 -20.35 12.36
C GLU A 314 -27.18 -21.06 11.86
N GLY A 315 -26.86 -22.22 12.44
CA GLY A 315 -25.69 -23.02 12.08
C GLY A 315 -24.33 -22.50 12.57
N GLN A 316 -24.21 -21.20 12.85
CA GLN A 316 -22.96 -20.57 13.33
C GLN A 316 -22.57 -20.98 14.78
N ASP A 317 -23.46 -21.67 15.49
CA ASP A 317 -23.22 -22.31 16.79
C ASP A 317 -23.36 -23.85 16.75
N SER A 318 -23.34 -24.44 15.55
CA SER A 318 -23.38 -25.90 15.38
C SER A 318 -22.09 -26.59 15.83
N GLU A 319 -22.19 -27.81 16.37
CA GLU A 319 -21.03 -28.62 16.76
C GLU A 319 -20.06 -28.84 15.60
N ALA A 320 -20.57 -28.96 14.37
CA ALA A 320 -19.77 -29.04 13.15
C ALA A 320 -18.86 -27.81 12.98
N LEU A 321 -19.40 -26.57 13.01
CA LEU A 321 -18.57 -25.38 12.93
C LEU A 321 -17.67 -25.17 14.16
N LEU A 322 -18.16 -25.54 15.35
CA LEU A 322 -17.40 -25.45 16.59
C LEU A 322 -16.16 -26.37 16.57
N SER A 323 -16.27 -27.57 16.00
CA SER A 323 -15.12 -28.49 15.81
C SER A 323 -14.07 -27.99 14.81
N LEU A 324 -14.44 -27.07 13.92
CA LEU A 324 -13.51 -26.37 13.02
C LEU A 324 -12.86 -25.13 13.66
N SER A 325 -13.35 -24.67 14.81
CA SER A 325 -12.91 -23.41 15.44
C SER A 325 -11.57 -23.54 16.16
N ARG A 326 -10.63 -22.62 15.90
CA ARG A 326 -9.37 -22.49 16.67
C ARG A 326 -9.65 -21.85 18.05
N SER A 327 -8.97 -22.32 19.10
CA SER A 327 -9.02 -21.73 20.45
C SER A 327 -8.11 -20.50 20.59
N GLU A 328 -8.38 -19.45 19.80
CA GLU A 328 -7.64 -18.18 19.85
C GLU A 328 -7.94 -17.34 21.11
N GLY A 329 -7.27 -17.66 22.23
CA GLY A 329 -6.84 -16.73 23.30
C GLY A 329 -7.90 -16.04 24.17
N GLY A 330 -9.04 -15.66 23.62
CA GLY A 330 -10.18 -15.11 24.35
C GLY A 330 -11.01 -16.21 24.98
N ALA A 331 -11.46 -15.99 26.21
CA ALA A 331 -12.45 -16.86 26.84
C ALA A 331 -13.70 -16.96 25.96
N ILE A 332 -14.30 -18.14 25.87
CA ILE A 332 -15.58 -18.31 25.18
C ILE A 332 -16.57 -17.38 25.87
N SER A 333 -17.08 -16.37 25.17
CA SER A 333 -18.22 -15.56 25.65
C SER A 333 -19.53 -16.35 25.50
N LEU A 334 -19.54 -17.55 26.10
CA LEU A 334 -20.73 -18.20 26.58
C LEU A 334 -21.27 -17.33 27.71
N SER A 335 -22.01 -16.27 27.34
CA SER A 335 -22.81 -15.49 28.26
C SER A 335 -23.75 -16.43 29.01
N LEU A 336 -23.47 -16.68 30.29
CA LEU A 336 -24.15 -17.73 31.06
C LEU A 336 -25.68 -17.51 31.05
N GLY A 337 -26.43 -18.57 30.77
CA GLY A 337 -27.86 -18.67 31.06
C GLY A 337 -28.83 -17.92 30.15
N LEU A 338 -28.45 -16.82 29.49
CA LEU A 338 -29.35 -16.13 28.56
C LEU A 338 -29.36 -16.82 27.19
N LYS A 339 -30.54 -17.27 26.75
CA LYS A 339 -30.79 -17.77 25.40
C LYS A 339 -30.50 -16.68 24.37
N THR A 340 -29.32 -16.71 23.76
CA THR A 340 -28.97 -15.85 22.63
C THR A 340 -29.94 -16.12 21.48
N LYS A 341 -30.83 -15.15 21.20
CA LYS A 341 -31.78 -15.24 20.09
C LYS A 341 -30.99 -15.36 18.79
N ARG A 342 -31.02 -16.54 18.17
CA ARG A 342 -30.52 -16.76 16.82
C ARG A 342 -31.36 -15.92 15.85
N SER A 343 -30.67 -15.26 14.93
CA SER A 343 -31.28 -14.61 13.77
C SER A 343 -31.31 -15.61 12.60
N PRO A 344 -32.26 -15.51 11.65
CA PRO A 344 -32.32 -16.43 10.53
C PRO A 344 -31.05 -16.35 9.67
N SER A 345 -30.82 -17.41 8.90
CA SER A 345 -29.81 -17.47 7.85
C SER A 345 -29.94 -16.26 6.90
N SER A 346 -28.81 -15.66 6.55
CA SER A 346 -28.76 -14.52 5.63
C SER A 346 -29.00 -14.99 4.18
N PRO A 347 -29.72 -14.23 3.33
CA PRO A 347 -29.73 -14.48 1.88
C PRO A 347 -28.37 -14.18 1.21
N CYS A 348 -27.41 -13.62 1.96
CA CYS A 348 -26.15 -13.12 1.44
C CYS A 348 -24.95 -13.59 2.27
N LEU A 349 -23.84 -13.90 1.60
CA LEU A 349 -22.49 -14.01 2.17
C LEU A 349 -21.56 -13.00 1.50
N VAL A 350 -20.61 -12.45 2.26
CA VAL A 350 -19.40 -11.84 1.69
C VAL A 350 -18.22 -12.79 1.95
N VAL A 351 -17.47 -13.15 0.92
CA VAL A 351 -16.17 -13.82 1.06
C VAL A 351 -15.08 -12.77 0.84
N HIS A 352 -14.18 -12.65 1.81
CA HIS A 352 -13.15 -11.62 1.85
C HIS A 352 -11.74 -12.18 1.65
N PHE A 353 -10.97 -11.55 0.77
CA PHE A 353 -9.53 -11.79 0.60
C PHE A 353 -8.78 -10.51 0.93
N HIS A 354 -7.77 -10.59 1.80
CA HIS A 354 -7.12 -9.40 2.36
C HIS A 354 -5.99 -8.83 1.50
N GLY A 355 -5.61 -7.57 1.76
CA GLY A 355 -4.39 -6.94 1.23
C GLY A 355 -3.09 -7.48 1.83
N GLY A 356 -2.00 -6.71 1.72
CA GLY A 356 -0.68 -7.08 2.25
C GLY A 356 0.32 -7.62 1.20
N GLY A 357 0.15 -7.27 -0.08
CA GLY A 357 1.13 -7.54 -1.14
C GLY A 357 1.46 -9.01 -1.38
N PHE A 358 0.54 -9.92 -1.05
CA PHE A 358 0.72 -11.39 -1.00
C PHE A 358 1.78 -11.90 0.01
N VAL A 359 2.45 -11.03 0.77
CA VAL A 359 3.59 -11.38 1.65
C VAL A 359 3.30 -11.19 3.14
N ALA A 360 2.27 -10.44 3.51
CA ALA A 360 1.97 -10.05 4.89
C ALA A 360 0.47 -9.97 5.19
N GLN A 361 0.14 -9.64 6.44
CA GLN A 361 -1.22 -9.46 6.98
C GLN A 361 -2.09 -10.73 7.00
N THR A 362 -3.26 -10.62 7.65
CA THR A 362 -4.25 -11.70 7.81
C THR A 362 -5.67 -11.13 7.85
N SER A 363 -6.69 -11.99 7.99
CA SER A 363 -8.05 -11.58 8.38
C SER A 363 -8.11 -10.77 9.68
N LYS A 364 -7.17 -10.95 10.62
CA LYS A 364 -7.16 -10.28 11.93
C LYS A 364 -6.78 -8.81 11.82
N SER A 365 -5.82 -8.44 10.96
CA SER A 365 -5.45 -7.03 10.74
C SER A 365 -6.53 -6.24 9.98
N HIS A 366 -7.40 -6.92 9.22
CA HIS A 366 -8.53 -6.31 8.50
C HIS A 366 -9.86 -6.38 9.27
N GLU A 367 -9.89 -7.14 10.37
CA GLU A 367 -11.05 -7.32 11.26
C GLU A 367 -11.81 -6.02 11.65
N PRO A 368 -11.14 -4.87 11.94
CA PRO A 368 -11.84 -3.69 12.44
C PRO A 368 -12.93 -3.15 11.50
N TYR A 369 -12.64 -3.01 10.19
CA TYR A 369 -13.64 -2.55 9.22
C TYR A 369 -14.61 -3.67 8.81
N LEU A 370 -14.17 -4.92 8.75
CA LEU A 370 -15.03 -6.07 8.45
C LEU A 370 -16.15 -6.23 9.49
N LYS A 371 -15.90 -5.92 10.77
CA LYS A 371 -16.97 -5.89 11.79
C LYS A 371 -18.01 -4.79 11.54
N SER A 372 -17.58 -3.58 11.17
CA SER A 372 -18.53 -2.49 10.80
C SER A 372 -19.35 -2.90 9.57
N TRP A 373 -18.72 -3.45 8.53
CA TRP A 373 -19.41 -3.92 7.34
C TRP A 373 -20.40 -5.06 7.64
N SER A 374 -20.04 -6.01 8.53
CA SER A 374 -20.97 -7.07 8.95
C SER A 374 -22.18 -6.52 9.72
N GLN A 375 -22.01 -5.44 10.50
CA GLN A 375 -23.09 -4.73 11.16
C GLN A 375 -23.96 -3.95 10.16
N GLU A 376 -23.36 -3.09 9.34
CA GLU A 376 -24.04 -2.16 8.43
C GLU A 376 -24.75 -2.88 7.27
N LEU A 377 -24.16 -3.97 6.74
CA LEU A 377 -24.81 -4.83 5.76
C LEU A 377 -25.77 -5.83 6.41
N GLY A 378 -25.60 -6.14 7.70
CA GLY A 378 -26.29 -7.21 8.41
C GLY A 378 -25.97 -8.61 7.86
N VAL A 379 -24.73 -8.85 7.40
CA VAL A 379 -24.32 -10.01 6.58
C VAL A 379 -23.12 -10.73 7.20
N PRO A 380 -23.09 -12.08 7.20
CA PRO A 380 -21.88 -12.83 7.58
C PRO A 380 -20.75 -12.59 6.56
N ILE A 381 -19.53 -12.48 7.06
CA ILE A 381 -18.31 -12.31 6.28
C ILE A 381 -17.37 -13.48 6.58
N LEU A 382 -16.90 -14.17 5.54
CA LEU A 382 -15.85 -15.18 5.64
C LEU A 382 -14.55 -14.64 5.05
N SER A 383 -13.61 -14.21 5.88
CA SER A 383 -12.28 -13.78 5.43
C SER A 383 -11.34 -14.98 5.35
N VAL A 384 -10.60 -15.16 4.25
CA VAL A 384 -9.64 -16.25 4.10
C VAL A 384 -8.24 -15.78 4.54
N ASP A 385 -7.56 -16.59 5.36
CA ASP A 385 -6.15 -16.40 5.73
C ASP A 385 -5.32 -17.28 4.77
N TYR A 386 -5.01 -16.76 3.58
CA TYR A 386 -4.28 -17.51 2.56
C TYR A 386 -2.76 -17.53 2.83
N SER A 387 -2.06 -18.54 2.34
CA SER A 387 -0.62 -18.70 2.53
C SER A 387 0.19 -17.63 1.80
N LEU A 388 1.18 -17.08 2.50
CA LEU A 388 1.92 -15.89 2.07
C LEU A 388 3.26 -16.24 1.39
N ALA A 389 3.64 -15.43 0.41
CA ALA A 389 4.98 -15.42 -0.17
C ALA A 389 6.03 -14.83 0.80
N PRO A 390 7.34 -15.10 0.60
CA PRO A 390 7.94 -15.97 -0.41
C PRO A 390 7.85 -17.49 -0.11
N GLU A 391 7.33 -17.90 1.05
CA GLU A 391 7.22 -19.31 1.45
C GLU A 391 6.14 -20.06 0.64
N ALA A 392 5.07 -19.36 0.23
CA ALA A 392 3.99 -19.87 -0.60
C ALA A 392 3.71 -18.95 -1.81
N PRO A 393 4.57 -18.97 -2.86
CA PRO A 393 4.40 -18.14 -4.04
C PRO A 393 3.22 -18.60 -4.93
N PHE A 394 2.96 -17.88 -6.02
CA PHE A 394 1.96 -18.23 -7.02
C PHE A 394 2.13 -19.68 -7.51
N PRO A 395 1.05 -20.48 -7.67
CA PRO A 395 -0.36 -20.11 -7.56
C PRO A 395 -0.99 -20.34 -6.17
N ARG A 396 -0.20 -20.56 -5.10
CA ARG A 396 -0.73 -21.13 -3.85
C ARG A 396 -1.88 -20.35 -3.22
N ALA A 397 -1.75 -19.03 -3.06
CA ALA A 397 -2.82 -18.20 -2.50
C ALA A 397 -4.14 -18.31 -3.31
N LEU A 398 -4.06 -18.42 -4.64
CA LEU A 398 -5.23 -18.61 -5.51
C LEU A 398 -5.86 -20.00 -5.36
N GLU A 399 -5.06 -21.06 -5.16
CA GLU A 399 -5.61 -22.39 -4.85
C GLU A 399 -6.45 -22.35 -3.56
N GLU A 400 -5.94 -21.67 -2.53
CA GLU A 400 -6.58 -21.60 -1.21
C GLU A 400 -7.82 -20.70 -1.21
N CYS A 401 -7.77 -19.54 -1.88
CA CYS A 401 -8.94 -18.69 -2.10
C CYS A 401 -10.05 -19.41 -2.89
N PHE A 402 -9.70 -20.14 -3.95
CA PHE A 402 -10.66 -20.90 -4.75
C PHE A 402 -11.26 -22.08 -3.98
N TYR A 403 -10.45 -22.85 -3.26
CA TYR A 403 -10.93 -23.94 -2.40
C TYR A 403 -11.84 -23.41 -1.27
N ALA A 404 -11.46 -22.32 -0.61
CA ALA A 404 -12.26 -21.70 0.45
C ALA A 404 -13.61 -21.17 -0.07
N TYR A 405 -13.63 -20.55 -1.25
CA TYR A 405 -14.86 -20.13 -1.93
C TYR A 405 -15.77 -21.35 -2.23
N CYS A 406 -15.22 -22.38 -2.85
CA CYS A 406 -15.95 -23.62 -3.13
C CYS A 406 -16.47 -24.31 -1.86
N TRP A 407 -15.70 -24.27 -0.77
CA TRP A 407 -16.09 -24.82 0.53
C TRP A 407 -17.22 -24.00 1.15
N ALA A 408 -17.19 -22.66 1.01
CA ALA A 408 -18.25 -21.77 1.51
C ALA A 408 -19.59 -21.96 0.77
N LEU A 409 -19.56 -22.27 -0.54
CA LEU A 409 -20.74 -22.69 -1.31
C LEU A 409 -21.31 -24.00 -0.74
N ARG A 410 -20.47 -25.04 -0.56
CA ARG A 410 -20.91 -26.36 -0.08
C ARG A 410 -21.44 -26.34 1.37
N ASN A 411 -20.85 -25.51 2.22
CA ASN A 411 -21.11 -25.50 3.67
C ASN A 411 -21.90 -24.25 4.12
N HIS A 412 -22.73 -23.69 3.23
CA HIS A 412 -23.45 -22.44 3.47
C HIS A 412 -24.27 -22.43 4.78
N HIS A 413 -24.88 -23.57 5.11
CA HIS A 413 -25.64 -23.81 6.33
C HIS A 413 -24.82 -23.71 7.62
N LEU A 414 -23.49 -23.93 7.60
CA LEU A 414 -22.61 -23.69 8.76
C LEU A 414 -22.29 -22.20 8.93
N LEU A 415 -22.19 -21.48 7.81
CA LEU A 415 -21.78 -20.07 7.76
C LEU A 415 -22.93 -19.09 8.04
N GLY A 416 -24.16 -19.60 8.21
CA GLY A 416 -25.34 -18.79 8.49
C GLY A 416 -25.90 -18.04 7.29
N TRP A 417 -25.83 -18.65 6.09
CA TRP A 417 -26.47 -18.13 4.88
C TRP A 417 -27.19 -19.22 4.07
N THR A 418 -28.20 -18.82 3.30
CA THR A 418 -29.11 -19.71 2.58
C THR A 418 -28.52 -20.32 1.31
N GLY A 419 -27.42 -19.76 0.80
CA GLY A 419 -26.88 -20.08 -0.53
C GLY A 419 -27.37 -19.15 -1.64
N GLU A 420 -28.23 -18.16 -1.36
CA GLU A 420 -28.86 -17.31 -2.41
C GLU A 420 -27.87 -16.39 -3.14
N LYS A 421 -27.09 -15.55 -2.45
CA LYS A 421 -26.09 -14.64 -3.05
C LYS A 421 -24.74 -14.65 -2.32
N VAL A 422 -23.65 -14.59 -3.07
CA VAL A 422 -22.29 -14.41 -2.54
C VAL A 422 -21.49 -13.38 -3.36
N CYS A 423 -20.90 -12.40 -2.69
CA CYS A 423 -19.95 -11.47 -3.32
C CYS A 423 -18.53 -11.73 -2.84
N LEU A 424 -17.56 -11.60 -3.76
CA LEU A 424 -16.14 -11.56 -3.39
C LEU A 424 -15.71 -10.12 -3.15
N VAL A 425 -14.96 -9.89 -2.09
CA VAL A 425 -14.49 -8.56 -1.71
C VAL A 425 -13.02 -8.63 -1.31
N GLY A 426 -12.21 -7.68 -1.76
CA GLY A 426 -10.80 -7.66 -1.37
C GLY A 426 -10.08 -6.40 -1.80
N ASP A 427 -8.95 -6.14 -1.15
CA ASP A 427 -8.17 -4.93 -1.35
C ASP A 427 -6.72 -5.25 -1.77
N SER A 428 -6.13 -4.43 -2.65
CA SER A 428 -4.78 -4.64 -3.19
C SER A 428 -4.58 -6.05 -3.78
N ALA A 429 -3.76 -6.89 -3.14
CA ALA A 429 -3.55 -8.31 -3.45
C ALA A 429 -4.85 -9.14 -3.36
N GLY A 430 -5.69 -8.89 -2.35
CA GLY A 430 -7.00 -9.53 -2.20
C GLY A 430 -7.95 -9.22 -3.35
N GLY A 431 -7.90 -7.98 -3.87
CA GLY A 431 -8.67 -7.55 -5.03
C GLY A 431 -8.29 -8.28 -6.32
N ASN A 432 -7.01 -8.65 -6.49
CA ASN A 432 -6.58 -9.58 -7.55
C ASN A 432 -7.21 -10.96 -7.34
N LEU A 433 -7.06 -11.52 -6.13
CA LEU A 433 -7.58 -12.86 -5.78
C LEU A 433 -9.10 -12.98 -5.99
N CYS A 434 -9.88 -11.91 -5.84
CA CYS A 434 -11.32 -11.92 -6.16
C CYS A 434 -11.59 -12.16 -7.65
N VAL A 435 -10.83 -11.50 -8.53
CA VAL A 435 -10.96 -11.64 -9.99
C VAL A 435 -10.48 -13.02 -10.42
N THR A 436 -9.28 -13.43 -9.98
CA THR A 436 -8.65 -14.67 -10.43
C THR A 436 -9.32 -15.92 -9.84
N THR A 437 -9.91 -15.84 -8.63
CA THR A 437 -10.83 -16.87 -8.10
C THR A 437 -12.10 -17.00 -8.95
N SER A 438 -12.64 -15.89 -9.46
CA SER A 438 -13.85 -15.91 -10.32
C SER A 438 -13.56 -16.48 -11.70
N MET A 439 -12.41 -16.15 -12.30
CA MET A 439 -11.90 -16.80 -13.52
C MET A 439 -11.74 -18.31 -13.31
N ARG A 440 -11.20 -18.73 -12.15
CA ARG A 440 -11.03 -20.16 -11.82
C ARG A 440 -12.38 -20.86 -11.56
N ALA A 441 -13.37 -20.16 -11.00
CA ALA A 441 -14.74 -20.67 -10.87
C ALA A 441 -15.39 -20.92 -12.23
N ALA A 442 -15.25 -19.99 -13.19
CA ALA A 442 -15.68 -20.18 -14.57
C ALA A 442 -15.00 -21.40 -15.21
N ALA A 443 -13.66 -21.49 -15.12
CA ALA A 443 -12.88 -22.58 -15.72
C ALA A 443 -13.20 -23.97 -15.15
N HIS A 444 -13.54 -24.07 -13.85
CA HIS A 444 -14.01 -25.32 -13.24
C HIS A 444 -15.51 -25.60 -13.47
N GLY A 445 -16.26 -24.69 -14.10
CA GLY A 445 -17.71 -24.83 -14.33
C GLY A 445 -18.56 -24.81 -13.05
N VAL A 446 -18.01 -24.36 -11.92
CA VAL A 446 -18.75 -24.15 -10.68
C VAL A 446 -19.47 -22.81 -10.70
N ARG A 447 -20.39 -22.59 -9.75
CA ARG A 447 -21.05 -21.29 -9.59
C ARG A 447 -20.00 -20.18 -9.42
N MET A 448 -20.09 -19.14 -10.24
CA MET A 448 -19.40 -17.86 -10.02
C MET A 448 -20.12 -17.02 -8.94
N PRO A 449 -19.40 -16.12 -8.26
CA PRO A 449 -20.02 -15.18 -7.32
C PRO A 449 -20.94 -14.20 -8.05
N ASP A 450 -21.90 -13.60 -7.35
CA ASP A 450 -22.90 -12.69 -7.90
C ASP A 450 -22.38 -11.25 -8.09
N GLY A 451 -21.14 -11.00 -7.67
CA GLY A 451 -20.43 -9.74 -7.89
C GLY A 451 -19.07 -9.69 -7.20
N ILE A 452 -18.21 -8.78 -7.67
CA ILE A 452 -16.86 -8.52 -7.15
C ILE A 452 -16.77 -7.06 -6.69
N VAL A 453 -16.21 -6.80 -5.51
CA VAL A 453 -15.79 -5.46 -5.08
C VAL A 453 -14.29 -5.46 -4.80
N ALA A 454 -13.53 -4.80 -5.66
CA ALA A 454 -12.07 -4.80 -5.66
C ALA A 454 -11.54 -3.39 -5.35
N ALA A 455 -10.97 -3.19 -4.16
CA ALA A 455 -10.36 -1.91 -3.78
C ALA A 455 -8.89 -1.86 -4.20
N TYR A 456 -8.51 -0.82 -4.94
CA TYR A 456 -7.15 -0.57 -5.48
C TYR A 456 -6.41 -1.86 -5.93
N PRO A 457 -7.02 -2.70 -6.78
CA PRO A 457 -6.56 -4.06 -7.03
C PRO A 457 -5.24 -4.13 -7.81
N ALA A 458 -4.37 -5.07 -7.44
CA ALA A 458 -3.12 -5.33 -8.13
C ALA A 458 -3.33 -6.19 -9.39
N THR A 459 -3.91 -5.63 -10.46
CA THR A 459 -4.33 -6.38 -11.67
C THR A 459 -3.19 -6.68 -12.66
N LEU A 460 -2.06 -5.98 -12.57
CA LEU A 460 -0.85 -6.22 -13.39
C LEU A 460 0.39 -6.36 -12.51
N LEU A 461 0.80 -7.60 -12.26
CA LEU A 461 1.91 -7.94 -11.36
C LEU A 461 3.30 -7.80 -12.00
N THR A 462 3.51 -6.72 -12.77
CA THR A 462 4.80 -6.34 -13.37
C THR A 462 5.28 -4.99 -12.83
N ALA A 463 6.57 -4.69 -12.98
CA ALA A 463 7.13 -3.37 -12.67
C ALA A 463 7.19 -2.43 -13.91
N TYR A 464 6.36 -2.65 -14.93
CA TYR A 464 6.31 -1.79 -16.12
C TYR A 464 5.94 -0.34 -15.75
N ALA A 465 6.58 0.63 -16.41
CA ALA A 465 6.35 2.04 -16.17
C ALA A 465 4.94 2.48 -16.63
N SER A 466 4.28 3.30 -15.81
CA SER A 466 3.03 4.00 -16.16
C SER A 466 3.00 5.38 -15.49
N PRO A 467 2.17 6.32 -15.96
CA PRO A 467 1.98 7.62 -15.31
C PRO A 467 1.62 7.54 -13.82
N SER A 468 0.78 6.59 -13.39
CA SER A 468 0.46 6.38 -11.97
C SER A 468 1.65 5.81 -11.20
N ARG A 469 2.40 4.87 -11.79
CA ARG A 469 3.55 4.23 -11.15
C ARG A 469 4.74 5.18 -10.93
N LEU A 470 4.76 6.35 -11.60
CA LEU A 470 5.66 7.46 -11.24
C LEU A 470 5.40 8.03 -9.82
N LEU A 471 4.20 7.84 -9.25
CA LEU A 471 3.86 8.24 -7.87
C LEU A 471 4.55 7.38 -6.80
N THR A 472 5.09 6.20 -7.15
CA THR A 472 5.87 5.36 -6.23
C THR A 472 7.06 6.08 -5.60
N LEU A 473 7.56 7.17 -6.20
CA LEU A 473 8.64 7.98 -5.63
C LEU A 473 8.23 8.67 -4.31
N MET A 474 6.93 8.89 -4.09
CA MET A 474 6.35 9.66 -2.98
C MET A 474 5.20 8.97 -2.24
N ASP A 475 4.90 7.71 -2.55
CA ASP A 475 3.88 6.93 -1.84
C ASP A 475 4.47 6.31 -0.54
N PRO A 476 3.89 6.56 0.64
CA PRO A 476 4.44 6.12 1.92
C PRO A 476 4.22 4.64 2.25
N LEU A 477 3.44 3.90 1.44
CA LEU A 477 3.08 2.50 1.66
C LEU A 477 3.55 1.59 0.52
N LEU A 478 3.58 2.09 -0.72
CA LEU A 478 3.98 1.35 -1.91
C LEU A 478 5.12 2.03 -2.74
N PRO A 479 6.31 2.29 -2.16
CA PRO A 479 7.50 2.60 -2.96
C PRO A 479 7.84 1.49 -3.96
N LEU A 480 8.46 1.83 -5.10
CA LEU A 480 8.70 0.87 -6.20
C LEU A 480 9.59 -0.31 -5.76
N SER A 481 10.51 -0.09 -4.82
CA SER A 481 11.34 -1.13 -4.23
C SER A 481 10.54 -2.12 -3.38
N VAL A 482 9.47 -1.67 -2.72
CA VAL A 482 8.55 -2.51 -1.93
C VAL A 482 7.63 -3.29 -2.86
N LEU A 483 7.04 -2.61 -3.86
CA LEU A 483 6.26 -3.24 -4.91
C LEU A 483 7.06 -4.34 -5.62
N SER A 484 8.26 -4.02 -6.13
CA SER A 484 9.12 -4.99 -6.83
C SER A 484 9.47 -6.20 -5.97
N ARG A 485 9.74 -6.03 -4.67
CA ARG A 485 10.02 -7.14 -3.74
C ARG A 485 8.78 -8.02 -3.49
N CYS A 486 7.60 -7.42 -3.37
CA CYS A 486 6.34 -8.17 -3.27
C CYS A 486 6.03 -8.97 -4.55
N LEU A 487 6.27 -8.36 -5.73
CA LEU A 487 6.12 -9.02 -7.03
C LEU A 487 7.10 -10.19 -7.19
N SER A 488 8.39 -10.00 -6.89
CA SER A 488 9.40 -11.06 -6.96
C SER A 488 9.14 -12.20 -5.97
N ALA A 489 8.68 -11.88 -4.75
CA ALA A 489 8.29 -12.89 -3.77
C ALA A 489 7.10 -13.72 -4.26
N TYR A 490 6.04 -13.08 -4.76
CA TYR A 490 4.85 -13.79 -5.26
C TYR A 490 5.12 -14.57 -6.54
N ALA A 491 5.96 -14.07 -7.44
CA ALA A 491 6.39 -14.75 -8.65
C ALA A 491 7.42 -15.88 -8.41
N GLY A 492 7.90 -16.06 -7.17
CA GLY A 492 8.87 -17.10 -6.81
C GLY A 492 10.30 -16.84 -7.31
N THR A 493 10.68 -15.59 -7.58
CA THR A 493 11.99 -15.22 -8.15
C THR A 493 12.97 -14.58 -7.14
N GLU A 494 12.58 -14.46 -5.87
CA GLU A 494 13.53 -14.26 -4.77
C GLU A 494 14.43 -15.51 -4.61
N PRO A 495 15.77 -15.39 -4.57
CA PRO A 495 16.63 -16.54 -4.35
C PRO A 495 16.44 -17.09 -2.92
N GLN A 496 16.03 -18.35 -2.80
CA GLN A 496 15.90 -19.03 -1.51
C GLN A 496 17.25 -19.07 -0.79
N THR A 497 17.45 -18.10 0.10
CA THR A 497 18.64 -18.03 0.95
C THR A 497 18.42 -18.99 2.10
N GLU A 498 18.95 -20.23 1.97
CA GLU A 498 18.86 -21.29 2.99
C GLU A 498 19.58 -20.90 4.29
N LYS A 499 18.99 -20.00 5.07
CA LYS A 499 19.20 -19.92 6.50
C LYS A 499 18.18 -20.82 7.17
N GLN A 500 18.65 -21.98 7.64
CA GLN A 500 17.91 -22.80 8.58
C GLN A 500 17.72 -22.02 9.88
N VAL A 501 16.65 -21.21 9.94
CA VAL A 501 16.12 -20.74 11.21
C VAL A 501 15.53 -21.97 11.90
N GLU A 502 16.18 -22.40 12.98
CA GLU A 502 15.73 -23.55 13.76
C GLU A 502 14.26 -23.39 14.17
N LYS A 503 13.53 -24.50 14.30
CA LYS A 503 12.13 -24.52 14.77
C LYS A 503 12.03 -24.24 16.28
N VAL A 504 12.56 -23.10 16.72
CA VAL A 504 12.41 -22.60 18.09
C VAL A 504 10.97 -22.13 18.26
N SER A 505 10.21 -22.82 19.10
CA SER A 505 8.80 -22.52 19.34
C SER A 505 8.62 -21.16 20.01
N THR A 506 8.21 -20.15 19.24
CA THR A 506 7.89 -18.79 19.72
C THR A 506 6.74 -18.77 20.73
N LEU A 507 5.94 -19.84 20.82
CA LEU A 507 4.84 -19.99 21.77
C LEU A 507 5.27 -20.29 23.22
N SER A 508 6.50 -20.76 23.47
CA SER A 508 6.91 -21.16 24.83
C SER A 508 7.50 -20.04 25.70
N MET A 509 7.93 -18.92 25.10
CA MET A 509 8.63 -17.83 25.80
C MET A 509 7.72 -16.70 26.31
N VAL A 510 6.47 -16.58 25.83
CA VAL A 510 5.59 -15.42 26.11
C VAL A 510 5.06 -15.38 27.56
N ARG A 511 5.18 -16.49 28.32
CA ARG A 511 4.33 -16.76 29.49
C ARG A 511 4.92 -16.42 30.87
N ARG A 512 6.01 -15.64 30.99
CA ARG A 512 6.61 -15.30 32.31
C ARG A 512 6.86 -13.82 32.60
N ASP A 513 7.37 -13.02 31.66
CA ASP A 513 7.77 -11.62 31.97
C ASP A 513 6.71 -10.55 31.72
N THR A 514 5.57 -10.92 31.14
CA THR A 514 4.46 -9.99 30.81
C THR A 514 3.90 -9.25 32.02
N ALA A 515 3.91 -9.86 33.21
CA ALA A 515 3.31 -9.28 34.42
C ALA A 515 4.04 -8.06 34.98
N LEU A 516 5.37 -7.97 34.82
CA LEU A 516 6.16 -6.81 35.26
C LEU A 516 6.12 -5.69 34.23
N LEU A 517 6.30 -6.04 32.95
CA LEU A 517 6.31 -5.09 31.83
C LEU A 517 4.99 -4.31 31.72
N LEU A 518 3.85 -4.96 31.99
CA LEU A 518 2.53 -4.31 32.07
C LEU A 518 2.40 -3.25 33.17
N ARG A 519 3.18 -3.33 34.26
CA ARG A 519 3.06 -2.38 35.37
C ARG A 519 3.68 -1.03 35.03
N ASP A 520 4.86 -1.05 34.43
CA ASP A 520 5.60 0.17 34.11
C ASP A 520 5.07 0.85 32.83
N PHE A 521 4.61 0.06 31.85
CA PHE A 521 3.94 0.57 30.64
C PHE A 521 2.70 1.42 30.99
N ARG A 522 1.92 0.98 32.00
CA ARG A 522 0.72 1.68 32.48
C ARG A 522 1.03 3.03 33.16
N GLN A 523 2.25 3.21 33.67
CA GLN A 523 2.71 4.45 34.31
C GLN A 523 3.30 5.46 33.30
N GLY A 524 3.81 4.99 32.16
CA GLY A 524 4.38 5.84 31.11
C GLY A 524 3.34 6.39 30.11
N ALA A 525 2.38 5.56 29.69
CA ALA A 525 1.42 5.92 28.63
C ALA A 525 0.48 7.08 29.01
N SER A 526 0.13 7.21 30.30
CA SER A 526 -0.73 8.28 30.83
C SER A 526 -0.18 9.68 30.56
N ASN A 527 1.12 9.88 30.80
CA ASN A 527 1.77 11.20 30.67
C ASN A 527 1.85 11.66 29.21
N TRP A 528 2.02 10.74 28.25
CA TRP A 528 2.05 11.07 26.82
C TRP A 528 0.64 11.38 26.28
N ILE A 529 -0.36 10.57 26.63
CA ILE A 529 -1.74 10.77 26.19
C ILE A 529 -2.30 12.10 26.72
N HIS A 530 -2.06 12.45 27.98
CA HIS A 530 -2.46 13.77 28.51
C HIS A 530 -1.74 14.94 27.83
N SER A 531 -0.50 14.77 27.35
CA SER A 531 0.23 15.82 26.62
C SER A 531 -0.27 16.03 25.19
N LEU A 532 -1.06 15.11 24.63
CA LEU A 532 -1.66 15.21 23.30
C LEU A 532 -3.12 15.69 23.32
N LEU A 533 -3.78 15.66 24.50
CA LEU A 533 -5.21 15.92 24.67
C LEU A 533 -5.55 17.30 25.27
N ASP A 534 -4.58 18.17 25.55
CA ASP A 534 -4.82 19.52 26.10
C ASP A 534 -4.53 20.63 25.07
N PRO A 535 -5.56 21.24 24.44
CA PRO A 535 -5.36 22.30 23.44
C PRO A 535 -5.01 23.67 24.03
N ASN A 536 -5.12 23.87 25.35
CA ASN A 536 -5.27 25.21 25.94
C ASN A 536 -3.99 25.83 26.51
N ARG A 537 -2.81 25.27 26.22
CA ARG A 537 -1.53 25.80 26.73
C ARG A 537 -0.90 26.90 25.86
N ALA A 538 -1.72 27.86 25.42
CA ALA A 538 -1.30 28.99 24.58
C ALA A 538 -1.79 30.38 25.07
N SER A 539 -2.40 30.51 26.26
CA SER A 539 -2.92 31.81 26.75
C SER A 539 -3.11 31.91 28.28
N ALA A 540 -2.02 32.09 29.06
CA ALA A 540 -2.08 32.61 30.45
C ALA A 540 -0.69 32.94 31.06
N THR A 541 -0.17 34.17 30.87
CA THR A 541 0.91 34.73 31.73
C THR A 541 0.93 36.27 31.69
N THR A 542 0.26 36.93 32.64
CA THR A 542 0.42 38.37 32.93
C THR A 542 0.05 38.67 34.39
N ASN A 543 0.99 39.27 35.14
CA ASN A 543 0.79 40.09 36.36
C ASN A 543 0.29 39.36 37.64
N THR A 544 0.68 39.71 38.87
CA THR A 544 1.60 40.77 39.41
C THR A 544 2.06 40.38 40.83
N ASP A 545 3.22 40.91 41.27
CA ASP A 545 3.69 41.24 42.64
C ASP A 545 3.46 40.25 43.82
N ALA A 546 4.41 39.90 44.70
CA ALA A 546 5.82 40.31 44.94
C ALA A 546 6.64 39.05 45.44
N GLU A 547 7.72 39.03 46.26
CA GLU A 547 8.50 40.01 47.04
C GLU A 547 9.97 39.50 47.27
N VAL A 548 10.77 40.16 48.12
CA VAL A 548 12.26 40.15 48.26
C VAL A 548 12.63 40.53 49.72
N PRO A 549 13.80 40.21 50.36
CA PRO A 549 15.09 39.66 49.87
C PRO A 549 15.73 38.48 50.67
N ALA A 550 16.78 37.85 50.10
CA ALA A 550 18.14 37.71 50.71
C ALA A 550 19.14 36.96 49.78
N ALA A 551 20.44 37.21 49.91
CA ALA A 551 21.56 36.60 49.14
C ALA A 551 22.86 36.64 50.01
N PRO A 552 24.09 36.27 49.55
CA PRO A 552 24.53 35.55 48.33
C PRO A 552 25.51 34.37 48.64
N THR A 553 26.08 33.69 47.61
CA THR A 553 27.55 33.38 47.42
C THR A 553 27.82 32.34 46.30
N ASP A 554 29.08 32.23 45.86
CA ASP A 554 29.58 31.49 44.68
C ASP A 554 29.69 29.95 44.81
N GLY A 555 29.85 29.26 43.67
CA GLY A 555 30.29 27.85 43.64
C GLY A 555 30.42 27.19 42.26
N VAL A 556 31.59 27.24 41.63
CA VAL A 556 31.91 26.47 40.40
C VAL A 556 32.53 25.11 40.75
N ARG A 557 32.06 24.00 40.15
CA ARG A 557 32.88 22.76 40.02
C ARG A 557 32.44 21.80 38.90
N LYS A 558 33.34 20.85 38.56
CA LYS A 558 33.25 19.89 37.45
C LYS A 558 33.50 18.43 37.92
N SER A 559 32.79 17.49 37.28
CA SER A 559 33.28 16.16 36.81
C SER A 559 33.75 15.09 37.82
N ILE A 560 34.15 13.92 37.26
CA ILE A 560 34.77 12.71 37.86
C ILE A 560 33.70 11.79 38.50
N SER A 561 33.69 10.45 38.29
CA SER A 561 34.81 9.50 38.19
C SER A 561 34.89 8.57 36.96
N GLU A 562 36.11 8.11 36.70
CA GLU A 562 36.50 6.98 35.84
C GLU A 562 36.55 5.65 36.62
N ALA A 563 36.72 4.53 35.91
CA ALA A 563 37.62 3.45 36.31
C ALA A 563 38.12 2.68 35.05
N SER A 564 39.43 2.45 34.95
CA SER A 564 40.11 1.65 33.90
C SER A 564 41.02 0.59 34.57
N ILE A 565 41.93 -0.05 33.80
CA ILE A 565 43.01 -1.05 34.15
C ILE A 565 42.69 -2.46 33.59
N SER A 566 43.58 -3.21 32.92
CA SER A 566 44.83 -2.90 32.16
C SER A 566 45.27 -4.13 31.33
N SER A 567 45.99 -3.96 30.21
CA SER A 567 46.70 -5.04 29.50
C SER A 567 48.12 -5.32 30.08
N PRO A 568 48.79 -6.44 29.74
CA PRO A 568 49.87 -6.33 28.73
C PRO A 568 50.25 -7.59 27.88
N HIS A 569 50.74 -7.31 26.66
CA HIS A 569 51.86 -7.95 25.91
C HIS A 569 51.95 -9.45 25.47
N SER A 570 52.28 -9.60 24.16
CA SER A 570 53.27 -10.52 23.52
C SER A 570 52.84 -11.73 22.67
N ASP A 571 53.08 -11.63 21.35
CA ASP A 571 53.47 -12.71 20.39
C ASP A 571 55.02 -12.78 20.27
N PRO A 572 55.70 -13.64 19.47
CA PRO A 572 55.29 -14.76 18.56
C PRO A 572 56.00 -16.11 18.96
N PRO A 573 56.28 -17.17 18.13
CA PRO A 573 56.04 -17.44 16.69
C PRO A 573 55.53 -18.88 16.30
N VAL A 574 55.65 -19.21 15.01
CA VAL A 574 55.23 -20.42 14.22
C VAL A 574 56.50 -21.05 13.58
N PRO A 575 56.62 -22.30 13.02
CA PRO A 575 55.74 -23.50 12.82
C PRO A 575 56.29 -24.76 13.58
N PRO A 576 56.04 -26.09 13.29
CA PRO A 576 55.32 -26.77 12.19
C PRO A 576 54.37 -27.96 12.54
N GLN A 577 53.81 -28.58 11.49
CA GLN A 577 53.11 -29.89 11.42
C GLN A 577 54.09 -31.11 11.44
N PRO A 578 53.68 -32.42 11.46
CA PRO A 578 52.41 -33.02 10.98
C PRO A 578 51.82 -34.23 11.78
N SER A 579 50.77 -34.87 11.22
CA SER A 579 50.27 -36.25 11.47
C SER A 579 49.62 -36.55 12.86
N ASP A 580 48.66 -37.45 13.08
CA ASP A 580 47.63 -38.17 12.27
C ASP A 580 46.57 -38.74 13.27
N PHE A 581 45.61 -39.67 13.05
CA PHE A 581 45.25 -40.58 11.94
C PHE A 581 43.74 -40.94 12.00
N SER A 582 43.05 -41.00 10.84
CA SER A 582 41.92 -41.88 10.44
C SER A 582 40.83 -42.30 11.47
N THR A 583 39.53 -42.14 11.18
CA THR A 583 38.84 -43.19 10.37
C THR A 583 37.61 -42.73 9.57
N ARG A 584 37.42 -43.41 8.42
CA ARG A 584 36.45 -43.12 7.36
C ARG A 584 34.99 -43.46 7.72
N ARG A 585 34.05 -42.74 7.11
CA ARG A 585 33.09 -43.36 6.17
C ARG A 585 32.86 -42.45 4.95
N VAL A 586 32.42 -43.06 3.84
CA VAL A 586 32.40 -42.45 2.50
C VAL A 586 30.98 -42.07 2.12
N SER A 587 30.80 -40.93 1.45
CA SER A 587 29.60 -40.60 0.68
C SER A 587 29.98 -40.50 -0.79
N LEU A 588 29.26 -41.21 -1.66
CA LEU A 588 29.50 -41.25 -3.11
C LEU A 588 28.62 -40.22 -3.80
N LYS A 589 29.23 -39.39 -4.66
CA LYS A 589 28.49 -38.58 -5.63
C LYS A 589 27.94 -39.48 -6.73
N SER A 590 26.75 -39.15 -7.21
CA SER A 590 26.24 -39.62 -8.51
C SER A 590 25.80 -38.41 -9.33
N GLN A 591 26.18 -38.36 -10.60
CA GLN A 591 25.74 -37.38 -11.60
C GLN A 591 25.18 -38.14 -12.80
N THR A 592 24.45 -37.43 -13.67
CA THR A 592 24.02 -37.88 -15.01
C THR A 592 22.84 -38.87 -14.93
N CYS A 593 21.73 -38.68 -15.63
CA CYS A 593 21.64 -38.59 -17.08
C CYS A 593 20.62 -37.57 -17.62
N GLN A 594 20.96 -37.00 -18.79
CA GLN A 594 19.98 -36.56 -19.78
C GLN A 594 19.60 -37.75 -20.69
N ASP A 595 18.72 -37.51 -21.65
CA ASP A 595 18.33 -38.43 -22.73
C ASP A 595 17.57 -39.71 -22.32
N LEU A 596 16.29 -39.77 -22.70
CA LEU A 596 15.82 -40.73 -23.70
C LEU A 596 14.41 -40.36 -24.18
N LEU A 597 14.22 -40.35 -25.51
CA LEU A 597 12.93 -40.22 -26.17
C LEU A 597 12.46 -41.58 -26.70
N ALA A 598 11.12 -41.72 -26.81
CA ALA A 598 10.37 -42.78 -27.48
C ALA A 598 10.47 -44.23 -26.93
N HIS A 599 9.34 -44.76 -26.43
CA HIS A 599 8.65 -45.95 -26.96
C HIS A 599 7.32 -46.19 -26.19
N ASN A 600 6.36 -46.91 -26.79
CA ASN A 600 4.98 -47.10 -26.30
C ASN A 600 4.72 -48.62 -26.12
N SER A 601 3.71 -49.16 -25.41
CA SER A 601 2.39 -48.69 -24.88
C SER A 601 1.96 -49.64 -23.72
N PRO A 602 0.69 -49.75 -23.22
CA PRO A 602 -0.49 -48.87 -23.31
C PRO A 602 -1.27 -48.64 -21.97
N SER A 603 -2.19 -47.67 -21.99
CA SER A 603 -3.50 -47.62 -21.28
C SER A 603 -3.63 -47.86 -19.76
N THR A 604 -3.81 -46.76 -19.02
CA THR A 604 -4.87 -46.63 -17.99
C THR A 604 -5.50 -45.23 -18.12
N ARG A 605 -6.81 -45.07 -17.90
CA ARG A 605 -7.53 -43.78 -18.13
C ARG A 605 -7.61 -42.92 -16.87
N SER A 606 -7.15 -41.66 -16.96
CA SER A 606 -7.38 -40.63 -15.93
C SER A 606 -7.30 -39.22 -16.52
N ALA A 607 -8.20 -38.34 -16.08
CA ALA A 607 -8.34 -36.91 -16.38
C ALA A 607 -8.52 -36.50 -17.87
N PRO A 608 -9.47 -35.59 -18.20
CA PRO A 608 -9.44 -34.88 -19.47
C PRO A 608 -8.27 -33.87 -19.47
N LEU A 609 -7.53 -33.83 -20.57
CA LEU A 609 -6.46 -32.85 -20.78
C LEU A 609 -7.04 -31.43 -20.94
N LEU A 610 -6.24 -30.43 -20.56
CA LEU A 610 -6.49 -29.03 -20.90
C LEU A 610 -6.62 -28.91 -22.43
N THR A 611 -7.68 -28.25 -22.90
CA THR A 611 -7.84 -27.96 -24.32
C THR A 611 -6.78 -26.96 -24.73
N GLU A 612 -5.96 -27.30 -25.73
CA GLU A 612 -5.07 -26.33 -26.38
C GLU A 612 -5.93 -25.33 -27.16
N CYS A 613 -6.32 -24.23 -26.51
CA CYS A 613 -6.78 -23.06 -27.23
C CYS A 613 -5.64 -22.56 -28.11
N THR A 614 -5.92 -22.37 -29.39
CA THR A 614 -5.14 -21.46 -30.24
C THR A 614 -4.97 -20.12 -29.53
N PRO A 615 -3.81 -19.45 -29.64
CA PRO A 615 -3.60 -18.15 -29.00
C PRO A 615 -4.54 -17.11 -29.65
N GLU A 616 -5.67 -16.86 -29.00
CA GLU A 616 -6.50 -15.68 -29.28
C GLU A 616 -5.71 -14.42 -28.94
N ASP A 617 -5.72 -13.42 -29.82
CA ASP A 617 -4.93 -12.20 -29.65
C ASP A 617 -5.24 -11.51 -28.32
N VAL A 618 -4.20 -11.35 -27.49
CA VAL A 618 -4.33 -10.70 -26.17
C VAL A 618 -4.48 -9.19 -26.36
N SER A 619 -5.74 -8.75 -26.41
CA SER A 619 -6.22 -7.36 -26.53
C SER A 619 -5.96 -6.50 -25.27
N PHE A 620 -4.77 -6.61 -24.67
CA PHE A 620 -4.35 -5.79 -23.54
C PHE A 620 -4.41 -4.27 -23.87
N PHE A 621 -4.15 -3.92 -25.13
CA PHE A 621 -4.16 -2.56 -25.65
C PHE A 621 -5.46 -2.25 -26.40
N LEU A 622 -5.94 -1.03 -26.23
CA LEU A 622 -7.03 -0.47 -27.04
C LEU A 622 -6.61 -0.42 -28.51
N SER A 623 -7.50 -0.86 -29.40
CA SER A 623 -7.26 -0.98 -30.85
C SER A 623 -7.32 0.37 -31.58
N LYS A 624 -6.77 0.40 -32.80
CA LYS A 624 -6.52 1.63 -33.56
C LYS A 624 -7.78 2.23 -34.21
N GLU A 625 -8.40 3.18 -33.53
CA GLU A 625 -8.96 4.37 -34.18
C GLU A 625 -8.10 5.58 -33.78
N GLN A 626 -7.29 6.06 -34.73
CA GLN A 626 -6.29 7.10 -34.50
C GLN A 626 -6.72 8.37 -35.24
N ASP A 627 -7.39 9.26 -34.51
CA ASP A 627 -7.76 10.60 -34.99
C ASP A 627 -6.48 11.46 -35.13
N ASP A 628 -6.20 11.92 -36.36
CA ASP A 628 -5.03 12.74 -36.67
C ASP A 628 -4.94 14.02 -35.81
N SER A 629 -6.09 14.61 -35.44
CA SER A 629 -6.14 15.79 -34.59
C SER A 629 -5.64 15.48 -33.18
N ILE A 630 -6.07 14.35 -32.60
CA ILE A 630 -5.60 13.87 -31.30
C ILE A 630 -4.11 13.50 -31.38
N SER A 631 -3.69 12.84 -32.45
CA SER A 631 -2.28 12.50 -32.68
C SER A 631 -1.40 13.76 -32.64
N SER A 632 -1.80 14.84 -33.31
CA SER A 632 -1.09 16.12 -33.30
C SER A 632 -1.00 16.76 -31.91
N ALA A 633 -2.07 16.66 -31.10
CA ALA A 633 -2.11 17.20 -29.75
C ALA A 633 -1.19 16.41 -28.80
N LEU A 634 -1.20 15.07 -28.89
CA LEU A 634 -0.29 14.20 -28.12
C LEU A 634 1.17 14.49 -28.46
N SER A 635 1.53 14.57 -29.75
CA SER A 635 2.89 14.92 -30.20
C SER A 635 3.36 16.32 -29.77
N SER A 636 2.46 17.25 -29.45
CA SER A 636 2.83 18.58 -28.92
C SER A 636 3.29 18.58 -27.46
N VAL A 637 3.00 17.50 -26.71
CA VAL A 637 3.35 17.35 -25.29
C VAL A 637 4.35 16.22 -25.08
N ALA A 638 4.38 15.21 -25.94
CA ALA A 638 5.36 14.14 -25.93
C ALA A 638 6.79 14.67 -26.15
N ILE A 639 7.78 14.05 -25.51
CA ILE A 639 9.20 14.31 -25.76
C ILE A 639 9.85 13.04 -26.30
N PRO A 640 10.44 13.06 -27.51
CA PRO A 640 11.13 11.90 -28.06
C PRO A 640 12.40 11.57 -27.27
N PRO A 641 12.89 10.31 -27.31
CA PRO A 641 14.21 9.99 -26.79
C PRO A 641 15.26 10.91 -27.45
N PRO A 642 16.13 11.59 -26.67
CA PRO A 642 17.08 12.52 -27.26
C PRO A 642 18.12 11.77 -28.09
N ALA A 643 18.27 12.18 -29.34
CA ALA A 643 19.26 11.60 -30.25
C ALA A 643 20.67 11.67 -29.64
N GLY A 644 21.40 10.56 -29.69
CA GLY A 644 22.84 10.58 -29.51
C GLY A 644 23.48 11.47 -30.57
N ARG A 645 24.53 12.21 -30.20
CA ARG A 645 25.33 12.92 -31.21
C ARG A 645 26.02 11.88 -32.09
N GLU A 646 25.92 12.04 -33.42
CA GLU A 646 26.74 11.28 -34.36
C GLU A 646 28.21 11.41 -33.95
N GLY A 647 28.89 10.27 -33.77
CA GLY A 647 30.29 10.22 -33.33
C GLY A 647 30.55 10.40 -31.83
N SER A 648 29.54 10.32 -30.95
CA SER A 648 29.77 10.31 -29.50
C SER A 648 28.95 9.20 -28.79
N GLU A 649 29.63 8.09 -28.50
CA GLU A 649 29.13 7.08 -27.55
C GLU A 649 29.14 7.66 -26.13
N LEU A 650 28.03 8.27 -25.74
CA LEU A 650 27.64 8.32 -24.33
C LEU A 650 27.10 6.93 -23.99
N GLU A 651 27.71 6.23 -23.02
CA GLU A 651 27.27 4.89 -22.58
C GLU A 651 25.79 4.83 -22.19
N HIS A 652 25.19 5.98 -21.84
CA HIS A 652 23.80 6.14 -21.49
C HIS A 652 23.20 7.37 -22.21
N PRO A 653 22.06 7.25 -22.91
CA PRO A 653 21.35 8.41 -23.45
C PRO A 653 20.81 9.27 -22.30
N ARG A 654 20.66 10.58 -22.56
CA ARG A 654 20.12 11.51 -21.56
C ARG A 654 18.62 11.28 -21.35
N GLU A 655 18.17 11.43 -20.12
CA GLU A 655 16.75 11.29 -19.75
C GLU A 655 16.01 12.64 -19.62
N TYR A 656 16.76 13.75 -19.63
CA TYR A 656 16.25 15.08 -19.31
C TYR A 656 16.76 16.17 -20.26
N PRO A 657 16.06 17.32 -20.36
CA PRO A 657 16.50 18.46 -21.17
C PRO A 657 17.87 19.02 -20.76
N LEU A 658 18.57 19.63 -21.72
CA LEU A 658 19.86 20.29 -21.46
C LEU A 658 19.73 21.36 -20.37
N GLY A 659 20.58 21.27 -19.34
CA GLY A 659 20.59 22.21 -18.21
C GLY A 659 19.66 21.83 -17.05
N PHE A 660 19.00 20.67 -17.08
CA PHE A 660 18.28 20.13 -15.93
C PHE A 660 18.68 18.68 -15.64
N GLU A 661 18.97 18.40 -14.37
CA GLU A 661 19.08 17.05 -13.83
C GLU A 661 18.27 16.96 -12.52
N PRO A 662 17.66 15.81 -12.20
CA PRO A 662 17.01 15.59 -10.91
C PRO A 662 18.03 15.57 -9.76
N LEU A 663 17.55 15.81 -8.54
CA LEU A 663 18.35 15.54 -7.35
C LEU A 663 18.65 14.02 -7.31
N ARG A 664 19.93 13.67 -7.20
CA ARG A 664 20.39 12.28 -7.10
C ARG A 664 20.57 11.87 -5.64
N SER A 665 20.34 10.59 -5.36
CA SER A 665 20.54 9.99 -4.05
C SER A 665 22.00 9.55 -3.86
N GLU A 666 22.55 9.73 -2.67
CA GLU A 666 23.88 9.21 -2.30
C GLU A 666 23.90 7.68 -2.18
N GLN A 667 22.73 7.05 -2.13
CA GLN A 667 22.57 5.59 -2.13
C GLN A 667 21.67 5.18 -3.29
N LEU A 668 22.19 4.29 -4.14
CA LEU A 668 21.45 3.72 -5.27
C LEU A 668 20.64 2.51 -4.78
N ALA A 669 19.36 2.46 -5.14
CA ALA A 669 18.54 1.29 -4.87
C ALA A 669 18.92 0.14 -5.82
N GLU A 670 19.39 -0.99 -5.28
CA GLU A 670 19.53 -2.21 -6.07
C GLU A 670 18.15 -2.71 -6.50
N MET A 671 17.82 -2.50 -7.77
CA MET A 671 16.56 -2.93 -8.39
C MET A 671 16.86 -3.56 -9.74
N ARG A 672 16.31 -4.75 -9.99
CA ARG A 672 16.43 -5.48 -11.26
C ARG A 672 15.04 -5.84 -11.76
N LEU A 673 14.75 -5.54 -13.02
CA LEU A 673 13.52 -5.97 -13.68
C LEU A 673 13.59 -7.49 -13.92
N GLN A 674 13.09 -8.28 -12.98
CA GLN A 674 13.01 -9.73 -13.13
C GLN A 674 11.83 -10.12 -14.05
N SER A 675 12.13 -10.54 -15.28
CA SER A 675 11.15 -11.06 -16.24
C SER A 675 10.80 -12.53 -15.98
N SER A 676 10.02 -12.79 -14.93
CA SER A 676 9.41 -14.11 -14.74
C SER A 676 8.32 -14.35 -15.79
N PRO A 677 8.25 -15.52 -16.46
CA PRO A 677 7.07 -15.85 -17.28
C PRO A 677 5.79 -15.91 -16.42
N VAL A 678 5.92 -16.21 -15.12
CA VAL A 678 4.80 -16.31 -14.17
C VAL A 678 4.01 -15.00 -14.03
N VAL A 679 4.65 -13.83 -14.15
CA VAL A 679 3.91 -12.54 -14.04
C VAL A 679 3.07 -12.21 -15.29
N ARG A 680 3.21 -13.00 -16.37
CA ARG A 680 2.35 -12.94 -17.56
C ARG A 680 1.21 -13.96 -17.56
N ASP A 681 1.12 -14.84 -16.55
CA ASP A 681 -0.01 -15.76 -16.40
C ASP A 681 -1.31 -14.96 -16.13
N PRO A 682 -2.41 -15.21 -16.87
CA PRO A 682 -3.72 -14.58 -16.63
C PRO A 682 -4.25 -14.67 -15.19
N TYR A 683 -3.93 -15.75 -14.48
CA TYR A 683 -4.30 -15.95 -13.09
C TYR A 683 -3.37 -15.26 -12.08
N CYS A 684 -2.23 -14.75 -12.55
CA CYS A 684 -1.29 -13.93 -11.77
C CYS A 684 -1.57 -12.43 -12.04
N SER A 685 -1.65 -12.05 -13.32
CA SER A 685 -1.98 -10.71 -13.80
C SER A 685 -3.29 -10.71 -14.60
N PRO A 686 -4.48 -10.57 -13.96
CA PRO A 686 -5.75 -10.60 -14.68
C PRO A 686 -5.91 -9.47 -15.73
N LEU A 687 -5.12 -8.39 -15.67
CA LEU A 687 -5.09 -7.38 -16.74
C LEU A 687 -4.53 -7.95 -18.06
N LEU A 688 -3.72 -9.02 -18.02
CA LEU A 688 -3.15 -9.71 -19.18
C LEU A 688 -4.02 -10.88 -19.69
N ALA A 689 -5.19 -11.14 -19.08
CA ALA A 689 -6.03 -12.27 -19.47
C ALA A 689 -6.63 -12.10 -20.89
N PRO A 690 -6.75 -13.17 -21.70
CA PRO A 690 -7.52 -13.14 -22.95
C PRO A 690 -8.97 -12.71 -22.72
N ASP A 691 -9.58 -12.06 -23.71
CA ASP A 691 -10.97 -11.59 -23.61
C ASP A 691 -11.98 -12.72 -23.37
N SER A 692 -11.70 -13.93 -23.85
CA SER A 692 -12.47 -15.14 -23.56
C SER A 692 -12.47 -15.56 -22.09
N MET A 693 -11.45 -15.18 -21.30
CA MET A 693 -11.41 -15.39 -19.85
C MET A 693 -12.06 -14.25 -19.05
N LEU A 694 -12.24 -13.07 -19.67
CA LEU A 694 -12.92 -11.92 -19.07
C LEU A 694 -14.43 -11.93 -19.35
N LYS A 695 -14.86 -12.46 -20.51
CA LYS A 695 -16.27 -12.60 -20.89
C LYS A 695 -17.00 -13.55 -19.93
N GLY A 696 -18.16 -13.11 -19.45
CA GLY A 696 -18.97 -13.84 -18.48
C GLY A 696 -18.56 -13.68 -17.01
N LEU A 697 -17.52 -12.87 -16.71
CA LEU A 697 -17.22 -12.51 -15.33
C LEU A 697 -18.40 -11.77 -14.67
N PRO A 698 -18.66 -11.98 -13.37
CA PRO A 698 -19.74 -11.31 -12.66
C PRO A 698 -19.44 -9.82 -12.46
N PRO A 699 -20.47 -8.98 -12.17
CA PRO A 699 -20.31 -7.52 -12.10
C PRO A 699 -19.15 -7.06 -11.21
N VAL A 700 -18.24 -6.28 -11.80
CA VAL A 700 -16.98 -5.86 -11.17
C VAL A 700 -17.05 -4.39 -10.75
N HIS A 701 -16.97 -4.14 -9.44
CA HIS A 701 -16.92 -2.79 -8.89
C HIS A 701 -15.52 -2.50 -8.36
N ILE A 702 -14.80 -1.60 -9.05
CA ILE A 702 -13.42 -1.24 -8.73
C ILE A 702 -13.42 0.07 -7.94
N VAL A 703 -12.75 0.11 -6.79
CA VAL A 703 -12.60 1.31 -5.95
C VAL A 703 -11.13 1.72 -5.92
N ALA A 704 -10.70 2.52 -6.90
CA ALA A 704 -9.33 3.00 -7.02
C ALA A 704 -9.11 4.32 -6.25
N CYS A 705 -7.85 4.72 -6.07
CA CYS A 705 -7.48 5.99 -5.46
C CYS A 705 -6.79 6.91 -6.47
N ALA A 706 -7.13 8.20 -6.45
CA ALA A 706 -6.63 9.18 -7.42
C ALA A 706 -5.12 9.45 -7.30
N LEU A 707 -4.49 9.07 -6.18
CA LEU A 707 -3.07 9.29 -5.88
C LEU A 707 -2.36 7.97 -5.52
N ASP A 708 -2.79 6.87 -6.14
CA ASP A 708 -2.29 5.51 -5.94
C ASP A 708 -1.42 5.08 -7.14
N PRO A 709 -0.23 4.48 -6.92
CA PRO A 709 0.57 3.86 -7.98
C PRO A 709 -0.20 2.89 -8.89
N MET A 710 -1.22 2.19 -8.39
CA MET A 710 -2.02 1.19 -9.09
C MET A 710 -3.29 1.77 -9.75
N LEU A 711 -3.38 3.09 -9.91
CA LEU A 711 -4.52 3.73 -10.58
C LEU A 711 -4.65 3.31 -12.05
N ASP A 712 -3.55 3.31 -12.81
CA ASP A 712 -3.60 2.99 -14.24
C ASP A 712 -3.93 1.50 -14.48
N ASP A 713 -3.42 0.61 -13.64
CA ASP A 713 -3.81 -0.81 -13.54
C ASP A 713 -5.34 -0.97 -13.41
N SER A 714 -5.94 -0.17 -12.52
CA SER A 714 -7.38 -0.17 -12.25
C SER A 714 -8.20 0.41 -13.42
N VAL A 715 -7.73 1.52 -14.00
CA VAL A 715 -8.37 2.19 -15.16
C VAL A 715 -8.33 1.29 -16.39
N MET A 716 -7.18 0.69 -16.71
CA MET A 716 -7.04 -0.19 -17.87
C MET A 716 -7.84 -1.48 -17.70
N PHE A 717 -7.91 -2.06 -16.50
CA PHE A 717 -8.75 -3.24 -16.25
C PHE A 717 -10.24 -2.91 -16.41
N ALA A 718 -10.67 -1.74 -15.92
CA ALA A 718 -12.03 -1.25 -16.15
C ALA A 718 -12.34 -1.04 -17.64
N LYS A 719 -11.40 -0.46 -18.42
CA LYS A 719 -11.56 -0.30 -19.87
C LYS A 719 -11.69 -1.65 -20.58
N ARG A 720 -10.82 -2.63 -20.29
CA ARG A 720 -10.90 -3.97 -20.91
C ARG A 720 -12.22 -4.67 -20.60
N LEU A 721 -12.67 -4.69 -19.35
CA LEU A 721 -13.98 -5.26 -18.98
C LEU A 721 -15.14 -4.59 -19.72
N ARG A 722 -15.13 -3.25 -19.82
CA ARG A 722 -16.13 -2.48 -20.58
C ARG A 722 -16.14 -2.84 -22.07
N ASN A 723 -14.97 -3.07 -22.68
CA ASN A 723 -14.84 -3.40 -24.10
C ASN A 723 -15.29 -4.84 -24.44
N VAL A 724 -15.35 -5.74 -23.46
CA VAL A 724 -15.91 -7.10 -23.62
C VAL A 724 -17.34 -7.23 -23.07
N ASP A 725 -18.07 -6.11 -23.06
CA ASP A 725 -19.45 -5.97 -22.59
C ASP A 725 -19.71 -6.49 -21.15
N GLN A 726 -18.68 -6.57 -20.30
CA GLN A 726 -18.88 -6.98 -18.91
C GLN A 726 -19.34 -5.81 -18.02
N PRO A 727 -20.32 -6.03 -17.12
CA PRO A 727 -20.76 -4.99 -16.19
C PRO A 727 -19.63 -4.57 -15.25
N VAL A 728 -19.12 -3.34 -15.44
CA VAL A 728 -18.03 -2.78 -14.64
C VAL A 728 -18.33 -1.35 -14.22
N THR A 729 -18.01 -1.01 -12.96
CA THR A 729 -18.00 0.38 -12.48
C THR A 729 -16.65 0.72 -11.87
N LEU A 730 -16.04 1.82 -12.28
CA LEU A 730 -14.87 2.39 -11.62
C LEU A 730 -15.31 3.55 -10.72
N CYS A 731 -15.03 3.45 -9.43
CA CYS A 731 -15.10 4.56 -8.50
C CYS A 731 -13.66 4.99 -8.17
N VAL A 732 -13.37 6.28 -8.26
CA VAL A 732 -12.03 6.82 -7.94
C VAL A 732 -12.16 7.79 -6.77
N VAL A 733 -11.45 7.51 -5.68
CA VAL A 733 -11.48 8.31 -4.46
C VAL A 733 -10.36 9.34 -4.48
N ASP A 734 -10.71 10.62 -4.36
CA ASP A 734 -9.76 11.72 -4.33
C ASP A 734 -8.95 11.78 -3.02
N ASP A 735 -7.71 12.27 -3.13
CA ASP A 735 -6.84 12.70 -2.01
C ASP A 735 -6.43 11.62 -1.00
N LEU A 736 -6.53 10.33 -1.38
CA LEU A 736 -6.09 9.17 -0.60
C LEU A 736 -5.00 8.35 -1.33
N PRO A 737 -4.10 7.67 -0.58
CA PRO A 737 -3.06 6.76 -1.10
C PRO A 737 -3.59 5.34 -1.37
N HIS A 738 -2.69 4.45 -1.79
CA HIS A 738 -2.90 3.01 -1.72
C HIS A 738 -3.25 2.55 -0.28
N GLY A 739 -3.98 1.43 -0.14
CA GLY A 739 -4.23 0.81 1.18
C GLY A 739 -5.18 1.58 2.11
N PHE A 740 -5.95 2.55 1.60
CA PHE A 740 -6.68 3.51 2.44
C PHE A 740 -7.73 2.89 3.39
N LEU A 741 -8.26 1.70 3.11
CA LEU A 741 -9.25 1.04 3.97
C LEU A 741 -8.66 0.74 5.36
N SER A 742 -7.40 0.32 5.40
CA SER A 742 -6.65 0.07 6.64
C SER A 742 -6.31 1.36 7.42
N LEU A 743 -6.47 2.54 6.81
CA LEU A 743 -6.27 3.86 7.44
C LEU A 743 -7.58 4.54 7.88
N SER A 744 -8.73 3.94 7.56
CA SER A 744 -10.03 4.63 7.55
C SER A 744 -10.74 4.75 8.91
N HIS A 745 -10.32 3.97 9.92
CA HIS A 745 -11.08 3.71 11.15
C HIS A 745 -11.27 4.92 12.08
N GLU A 746 -10.49 6.00 11.93
CA GLU A 746 -10.66 7.27 12.67
C GLU A 746 -10.95 8.46 11.74
N SER A 747 -10.61 8.34 10.44
CA SER A 747 -10.45 9.47 9.51
C SER A 747 -11.65 9.72 8.60
N VAL A 748 -12.50 8.70 8.34
CA VAL A 748 -13.69 8.84 7.48
C VAL A 748 -14.91 9.35 8.26
N VAL A 749 -15.02 8.99 9.54
CA VAL A 749 -16.11 9.42 10.44
C VAL A 749 -16.08 10.94 10.72
N SER A 750 -14.92 11.58 10.53
CA SER A 750 -14.63 12.96 10.93
C SER A 750 -14.57 13.99 9.78
N LEU A 751 -14.98 13.63 8.56
CA LEU A 751 -15.02 14.53 7.39
C LEU A 751 -15.93 15.77 7.62
N PRO A 752 -15.38 17.01 7.69
CA PRO A 752 -16.18 18.18 8.08
C PRO A 752 -17.25 18.58 7.06
N ARG A 753 -18.43 19.03 7.55
CA ARG A 753 -19.57 19.49 6.73
C ARG A 753 -19.25 20.49 5.60
N ARG A 754 -18.12 21.22 5.67
CA ARG A 754 -17.78 22.32 4.74
C ARG A 754 -17.19 21.90 3.38
N THR A 755 -16.61 20.71 3.23
CA THR A 755 -16.00 20.30 1.94
C THR A 755 -17.02 19.87 0.88
N ARG A 756 -18.22 19.40 1.28
CA ARG A 756 -19.29 18.97 0.36
C ARG A 756 -19.91 20.08 -0.51
N LEU A 757 -19.51 21.35 -0.32
CA LEU A 757 -20.17 22.53 -0.90
C LEU A 757 -19.35 23.27 -1.98
N ARG A 758 -18.23 22.72 -2.46
CA ARG A 758 -17.41 23.39 -3.51
C ARG A 758 -16.97 22.54 -4.71
N SER A 759 -17.23 21.24 -4.72
CA SER A 759 -17.33 20.43 -5.94
C SER A 759 -18.80 20.43 -6.40
N HIS A 760 -19.14 21.33 -7.33
CA HIS A 760 -20.40 21.17 -8.07
C HIS A 760 -20.20 20.05 -9.11
N ALA A 761 -21.21 19.17 -9.22
CA ALA A 761 -21.17 17.83 -9.81
C ALA A 761 -20.54 16.71 -8.94
N ASN A 762 -21.18 15.53 -9.01
CA ASN A 762 -20.81 14.17 -8.61
C ASN A 762 -20.48 13.82 -7.13
N THR A 763 -20.17 14.74 -6.22
CA THR A 763 -19.86 14.35 -4.81
C THR A 763 -21.06 14.10 -3.88
N ALA A 764 -22.27 13.96 -4.41
CA ALA A 764 -23.52 13.88 -3.63
C ALA A 764 -23.99 12.46 -3.25
N SER A 765 -23.42 11.40 -3.86
CA SER A 765 -23.97 10.04 -3.83
C SER A 765 -23.02 8.95 -3.29
N TRP A 766 -21.81 9.29 -2.84
CA TRP A 766 -20.81 8.30 -2.46
C TRP A 766 -21.09 7.66 -1.08
N ASN A 767 -21.65 6.45 -1.10
CA ASN A 767 -21.89 5.61 0.08
C ASN A 767 -20.76 4.58 0.33
N GLY A 768 -19.56 4.80 -0.23
CA GLY A 768 -18.40 3.91 -0.08
C GLY A 768 -18.57 2.50 -0.65
N PRO A 769 -17.64 1.58 -0.33
CA PRO A 769 -17.77 0.16 -0.68
C PRO A 769 -19.05 -0.48 -0.14
N ILE A 770 -19.53 -0.01 1.02
CA ILE A 770 -20.76 -0.49 1.67
C ILE A 770 -21.99 -0.22 0.80
N GLY A 771 -22.10 0.97 0.20
CA GLY A 771 -23.20 1.30 -0.73
C GLY A 771 -23.21 0.43 -2.00
N VAL A 772 -22.03 0.07 -2.51
CA VAL A 772 -21.88 -0.87 -3.63
C VAL A 772 -22.31 -2.28 -3.21
N LEU A 773 -21.89 -2.74 -2.03
CA LEU A 773 -22.25 -4.05 -1.49
C LEU A 773 -23.76 -4.16 -1.21
N LEU A 774 -24.41 -3.10 -0.70
CA LEU A 774 -25.87 -3.05 -0.59
C LEU A 774 -26.53 -3.27 -1.96
N SER A 775 -26.05 -2.58 -3.00
CA SER A 775 -26.57 -2.70 -4.37
C SER A 775 -26.43 -4.12 -4.94
N LEU A 776 -25.22 -4.71 -4.92
CA LEU A 776 -24.96 -6.08 -5.39
C LEU A 776 -25.83 -7.12 -4.67
N LEU A 777 -25.88 -7.02 -3.33
CA LEU A 777 -26.68 -7.92 -2.50
C LEU A 777 -28.19 -7.70 -2.69
N GLY A 778 -28.62 -6.61 -3.33
CA GLY A 778 -30.02 -6.28 -3.55
C GLY A 778 -30.71 -5.75 -2.28
N LYS A 779 -29.92 -5.22 -1.34
CA LYS A 779 -30.42 -4.56 -0.13
C LYS A 779 -30.68 -3.09 -0.42
N PRO A 780 -31.66 -2.45 0.25
CA PRO A 780 -31.96 -1.04 0.03
C PRO A 780 -30.73 -0.19 0.37
N VAL A 781 -30.25 0.58 -0.61
CA VAL A 781 -29.24 1.62 -0.37
C VAL A 781 -29.90 2.72 0.45
N LEU A 782 -29.71 2.67 1.76
CA LEU A 782 -30.29 3.64 2.69
C LEU A 782 -29.83 5.05 2.29
N SER A 783 -30.80 5.91 1.96
CA SER A 783 -30.54 7.34 1.84
C SER A 783 -29.95 7.84 3.14
N SER A 784 -28.86 8.60 3.06
CA SER A 784 -28.19 9.19 4.23
C SER A 784 -29.10 10.12 5.05
N SER A 785 -30.27 10.49 4.53
CA SER A 785 -31.33 11.19 5.27
C SER A 785 -32.10 10.32 6.28
N LEU A 786 -32.28 9.00 6.06
CA LEU A 786 -33.03 8.14 6.99
C LEU A 786 -32.20 7.78 8.23
N LEU A 787 -30.94 7.37 8.04
CA LEU A 787 -30.01 7.04 9.12
C LEU A 787 -29.71 8.22 10.07
N MET A 788 -30.00 9.46 9.65
CA MET A 788 -29.93 10.64 10.52
C MET A 788 -31.21 10.90 11.32
N ARG A 789 -32.36 10.35 10.93
CA ARG A 789 -33.63 10.57 11.62
C ARG A 789 -33.76 9.67 12.85
N GLU A 790 -33.51 8.38 12.71
CA GLU A 790 -33.47 7.41 13.82
C GLU A 790 -32.37 7.75 14.85
N ARG A 791 -31.28 8.43 14.44
CA ARG A 791 -30.26 8.95 15.36
C ARG A 791 -30.62 10.27 16.04
N SER A 792 -31.63 11.00 15.57
CA SER A 792 -32.15 12.20 16.23
C SER A 792 -33.22 11.83 17.26
N GLU A 793 -34.10 10.89 16.89
CA GLU A 793 -35.21 10.37 17.73
C GLU A 793 -34.72 9.41 18.87
N LEU A 794 -33.40 9.29 19.05
CA LEU A 794 -32.71 8.62 20.18
C LEU A 794 -31.82 9.58 20.99
N LEU A 795 -31.95 10.90 20.77
CA LEU A 795 -31.25 11.98 21.48
C LEU A 795 -32.20 13.11 21.95
N GLU A 796 -33.51 12.86 21.91
CA GLU A 796 -34.57 13.59 22.61
C GLU A 796 -35.21 12.67 23.67
#